data_AF-A0A9W8JSD5-F1
#
_entry.id   AF-A0A9W8JSD5-F1
#
_cell.length_a   1.000
_cell.length_b   1.000
_cell.length_c   1.000
_cell.angle_alpha   90.00
_cell.angle_beta   90.00
_cell.angle_gamma   90.00
#
_symmetry.space_group_name_H-M   'P 1'
#
loop_
_entity.id
_entity.type
_entity.pdbx_description
1 polymer ?
#
loop_
_entity_poly.entity_id
_entity_poly.type
_entity_poly.pdbx_seq_one_letter_code
_entity_poly.pdbx_strand_id
1 'polypeptide(L)'
;MTDEVRDDPHTSIDEHSHPNKPSSLEKAKQDEPSPLSKPWILRPYNYLPIIIILGQLVLLFGGWTFYIVTSSRPVSLPESTAIFTKNKPTLVTLIVTVFSTILALTSGYLYARAIRYALSLSLSEPLSLFTIHTAVKIASKSPILNVRRMKWTLAGLISIVALALQTAAWSTLLTPRSILIETSMTGSELDFSKEEVLRATNEAFDLDTDEGTDLPVAVGTLLLNSGHSAVDGKFGRPSPDDFNGFTFVNGTGGISPANLRLIPSIMGALLNSQISLANLTHDLPVNFRLEKQIVSPRGFSTNFTITQQGMTAEVKCEQRALNGTTTPAFIVESPLGSEIAIGTAGDTTTYRQARGRTECGAADQHPFIYLLRSSPHPLGLPNAVYIASCENPGEPLFQYILQGSGLYASIPTTICTLKPQITRVNVHYSQFSTDVSGHLDRIEVMDPLEVTDMSLNPTAQKSLIDDVLIASQLTERNTLGNSVVSFLDDVDGRRELNEILENHFRGSFEVAATIVRTTYTQTNNSLYVSGSTVPERFRAFTSGTYTTENIGWHHQSATAPLALLSPTFISLFSILIVSTSIIRARSKNKGQEGTGERAQLEYFDPGDMLHIMAASSAGAFKDPFPVYNADDADFLKHAQKVKVRLVPPGESDASASGPGGSNGHSSGTAGQSSKPLGLVQTA
;
A
#
# COMPACT_ATOMS: atom_id res chain seq x y z
N MET A 1 8.71 -34.53 -11.37
CA MET A 1 8.64 -34.95 -12.78
C MET A 1 9.84 -34.34 -13.48
N THR A 2 10.89 -35.17 -13.64
CA THR A 2 11.97 -35.18 -14.67
C THR A 2 12.51 -33.82 -15.12
N ASP A 3 13.65 -33.33 -14.62
CA ASP A 3 15.06 -33.74 -14.85
C ASP A 3 15.45 -33.88 -16.33
N GLU A 4 16.29 -32.96 -16.81
CA GLU A 4 17.16 -33.15 -17.97
C GLU A 4 18.57 -32.62 -17.64
N VAL A 5 19.39 -33.55 -17.15
CA VAL A 5 20.85 -33.45 -17.04
C VAL A 5 21.41 -33.99 -18.36
N ARG A 6 22.37 -33.27 -18.95
CA ARG A 6 23.11 -33.75 -20.12
C ARG A 6 24.60 -33.61 -19.89
N ASP A 7 25.23 -34.77 -19.73
CA ASP A 7 26.67 -34.99 -19.65
C ASP A 7 27.31 -35.25 -21.03
N ASP A 8 28.61 -34.94 -21.09
CA ASP A 8 29.72 -35.59 -21.82
C ASP A 8 29.93 -35.42 -23.35
N PRO A 9 31.15 -35.69 -23.92
CA PRO A 9 32.45 -36.02 -23.28
C PRO A 9 33.72 -35.35 -23.88
N HIS A 10 34.84 -35.65 -23.20
CA HIS A 10 36.26 -35.59 -23.56
C HIS A 10 36.69 -35.82 -25.03
N THR A 11 37.75 -35.09 -25.44
CA THR A 11 38.80 -35.62 -26.34
C THR A 11 40.20 -35.21 -25.86
N SER A 12 41.10 -36.16 -26.04
CA SER A 12 42.46 -36.28 -25.51
C SER A 12 43.53 -35.95 -26.54
N ILE A 13 44.69 -35.50 -26.05
CA ILE A 13 46.07 -35.80 -26.51
C ILE A 13 46.44 -35.38 -27.95
N ASP A 14 47.43 -34.48 -28.08
CA ASP A 14 48.69 -34.85 -28.74
C ASP A 14 49.84 -33.88 -28.45
N GLU A 15 50.97 -34.53 -28.20
CA GLU A 15 52.30 -34.07 -27.87
C GLU A 15 53.11 -34.00 -29.17
N HIS A 16 53.75 -32.88 -29.54
CA HIS A 16 54.92 -32.91 -30.42
C HIS A 16 55.76 -31.61 -30.41
N SER A 17 56.97 -31.78 -29.88
CA SER A 17 58.28 -31.41 -30.42
C SER A 17 58.56 -29.98 -30.95
N HIS A 18 59.53 -29.37 -30.26
CA HIS A 18 60.38 -28.27 -30.75
C HIS A 18 61.06 -28.57 -32.10
N PRO A 19 61.39 -27.52 -32.85
CA PRO A 19 62.82 -27.28 -33.08
C PRO A 19 63.27 -25.82 -32.96
N ASN A 20 64.51 -25.69 -32.51
CA ASN A 20 65.36 -24.51 -32.48
C ASN A 20 65.38 -23.72 -33.80
N LYS A 21 65.35 -22.37 -33.72
CA LYS A 21 66.06 -21.46 -34.63
C LYS A 21 66.05 -20.01 -34.08
N PRO A 22 66.96 -19.12 -34.54
CA PRO A 22 67.99 -18.54 -33.69
C PRO A 22 67.73 -17.07 -33.35
N SER A 23 68.49 -16.61 -32.36
CA SER A 23 68.69 -15.21 -31.97
C SER A 23 68.92 -14.30 -33.18
N SER A 24 68.00 -13.37 -33.43
CA SER A 24 68.15 -12.25 -34.36
C SER A 24 68.12 -10.94 -33.57
N LEU A 25 69.02 -10.83 -32.59
CA LEU A 25 69.31 -9.61 -31.86
C LEU A 25 70.26 -8.72 -32.68
N GLU A 26 69.98 -8.45 -33.96
CA GLU A 26 70.83 -7.53 -34.76
C GLU A 26 70.20 -6.98 -36.06
N LYS A 27 68.86 -6.91 -36.16
CA LYS A 27 68.20 -6.34 -37.35
C LYS A 27 67.02 -5.40 -37.10
N ALA A 28 66.88 -4.87 -35.88
CA ALA A 28 65.84 -3.91 -35.51
C ALA A 28 66.38 -2.47 -35.37
N LYS A 29 67.20 -2.02 -36.33
CA LYS A 29 67.75 -0.66 -36.35
C LYS A 29 67.77 -0.07 -37.76
N GLN A 30 66.64 -0.11 -38.46
CA GLN A 30 66.36 0.69 -39.66
C GLN A 30 64.96 0.32 -40.16
N ASP A 31 63.95 0.92 -39.53
CA ASP A 31 62.64 1.21 -40.12
C ASP A 31 61.87 1.92 -39.01
N GLU A 32 62.17 3.20 -38.84
CA GLU A 32 61.39 4.10 -38.01
C GLU A 32 60.12 4.42 -38.81
N PRO A 33 58.94 3.85 -38.48
CA PRO A 33 57.73 4.21 -39.18
C PRO A 33 57.50 5.70 -38.95
N SER A 34 57.48 6.46 -40.05
CA SER A 34 56.99 7.84 -40.06
C SER A 34 55.78 7.95 -39.11
N PRO A 35 55.74 8.95 -38.21
CA PRO A 35 54.76 9.02 -37.15
C PRO A 35 53.37 9.06 -37.78
N LEU A 36 52.73 7.89 -37.85
CA LEU A 36 51.34 7.71 -38.20
C LEU A 36 50.58 8.72 -37.35
N SER A 37 50.06 9.74 -38.00
CA SER A 37 49.28 10.81 -37.41
C SER A 37 48.09 10.17 -36.71
N LYS A 38 48.27 9.85 -35.42
CA LYS A 38 47.20 9.31 -34.58
C LYS A 38 46.01 10.25 -34.78
N PRO A 39 44.85 9.72 -35.21
CA PRO A 39 43.73 10.57 -35.56
C PRO A 39 43.43 11.47 -34.36
N TRP A 40 43.44 12.78 -34.62
CA TRP A 40 43.16 13.87 -33.68
C TRP A 40 41.91 13.66 -32.79
N ILE A 41 41.02 12.74 -33.22
CA ILE A 41 39.80 12.28 -32.54
C ILE A 41 40.09 11.54 -31.21
N LEU A 42 41.28 10.97 -31.00
CA LEU A 42 41.61 10.22 -29.78
C LEU A 42 42.22 11.08 -28.64
N ARG A 43 42.21 12.41 -28.74
CA ARG A 43 42.80 13.26 -27.69
C ARG A 43 41.90 13.41 -26.45
N PRO A 44 42.40 13.07 -25.24
CA PRO A 44 41.70 13.18 -23.95
C PRO A 44 40.88 14.44 -23.73
N TYR A 45 41.46 15.54 -24.15
CA TYR A 45 40.98 16.86 -23.86
C TYR A 45 39.64 17.22 -24.54
N ASN A 46 39.39 16.69 -25.75
CA ASN A 46 38.20 17.02 -26.52
C ASN A 46 36.99 16.17 -26.13
N TYR A 47 37.20 14.92 -25.74
CA TYR A 47 36.11 14.03 -25.35
C TYR A 47 35.72 14.16 -23.88
N LEU A 48 36.64 14.54 -22.98
CA LEU A 48 36.35 14.68 -21.56
C LEU A 48 35.14 15.58 -21.24
N PRO A 49 35.02 16.82 -21.77
CA PRO A 49 33.84 17.65 -21.52
C PRO A 49 32.55 17.02 -22.06
N ILE A 50 32.61 16.31 -23.19
CA ILE A 50 31.47 15.60 -23.78
C ILE A 50 31.03 14.47 -22.85
N ILE A 51 31.97 13.67 -22.34
CA ILE A 51 31.68 12.59 -21.38
C ILE A 51 31.07 13.15 -20.09
N ILE A 52 31.60 14.25 -19.57
CA ILE A 52 31.07 14.88 -18.34
C ILE A 52 29.64 15.38 -18.57
N ILE A 53 29.39 16.13 -19.65
CA ILE A 53 28.06 16.66 -19.95
C ILE A 53 27.08 15.52 -20.21
N LEU A 54 27.44 14.57 -21.08
CA LEU A 54 26.57 13.44 -21.43
C LEU A 54 26.29 12.56 -20.21
N GLY A 55 27.32 12.23 -19.41
CA GLY A 55 27.16 11.42 -18.21
C GLY A 55 26.26 12.09 -17.17
N GLN A 56 26.42 13.39 -16.93
CA GLN A 56 25.56 14.13 -16.01
C GLN A 56 24.13 14.28 -16.56
N LEU A 57 23.96 14.48 -17.87
CA LEU A 57 22.63 14.51 -18.48
C LEU A 57 21.93 13.16 -18.38
N VAL A 58 22.63 12.04 -18.62
CA VAL A 58 22.05 10.69 -18.48
C VAL A 58 21.57 10.44 -17.05
N LEU A 59 22.38 10.80 -16.04
CA LEU A 59 21.97 10.67 -14.63
C LEU A 59 20.79 11.58 -14.30
N LEU A 60 20.83 12.84 -14.74
CA LEU A 60 19.77 13.81 -14.49
C LEU A 60 18.45 13.38 -15.14
N PHE A 61 18.46 13.09 -16.44
CA PHE A 61 17.27 12.64 -17.16
C PHE A 61 16.79 11.28 -16.64
N GLY A 62 17.68 10.35 -16.32
CA GLY A 62 17.32 9.06 -15.74
C GLY A 62 16.56 9.21 -14.42
N GLY A 63 17.10 10.01 -13.48
CA GLY A 63 16.46 10.27 -12.18
C GLY A 63 15.10 10.97 -12.32
N TRP A 64 15.02 12.03 -13.12
CA TRP A 64 13.77 12.76 -13.33
C TRP A 64 12.72 11.96 -14.10
N THR A 65 13.12 11.20 -15.13
CA THR A 65 12.20 10.34 -15.88
C THR A 65 11.63 9.26 -14.98
N PHE A 66 12.48 8.59 -14.19
CA PHE A 66 12.03 7.59 -13.23
C PHE A 66 11.05 8.18 -12.20
N TYR A 67 11.34 9.38 -11.68
CA TYR A 67 10.44 10.10 -10.78
C TYR A 67 9.09 10.44 -11.43
N ILE A 68 9.09 11.02 -12.64
CA ILE A 68 7.86 11.40 -13.35
C ILE A 68 6.99 10.17 -13.62
N VAL A 69 7.60 9.07 -14.08
CA VAL A 69 6.89 7.80 -14.34
C VAL A 69 6.26 7.26 -13.05
N THR A 70 7.03 7.18 -11.96
CA THR A 70 6.57 6.60 -10.69
C THR A 70 5.68 7.53 -9.85
N SER A 71 5.70 8.84 -10.13
CA SER A 71 4.79 9.82 -9.52
C SER A 71 3.45 9.89 -10.25
N SER A 72 3.45 9.72 -11.58
CA SER A 72 2.21 9.77 -12.37
C SER A 72 1.34 8.52 -12.20
N ARG A 73 1.96 7.34 -12.05
CA ARG A 73 1.25 6.07 -11.85
C ARG A 73 2.06 5.14 -10.94
N PRO A 74 1.40 4.36 -10.08
CA PRO A 74 2.09 3.31 -9.32
C PRO A 74 2.70 2.29 -10.29
N VAL A 75 3.99 1.99 -10.13
CA VAL A 75 4.70 0.98 -10.91
C VAL A 75 4.96 -0.23 -10.02
N SER A 76 4.19 -1.28 -10.21
CA SER A 76 4.31 -2.53 -9.45
C SER A 76 5.48 -3.39 -9.91
N LEU A 77 6.16 -4.04 -8.97
CA LEU A 77 7.12 -5.08 -9.30
C LEU A 77 6.41 -6.36 -9.80
N PRO A 78 7.08 -7.17 -10.63
CA PRO A 78 6.62 -8.52 -10.94
C PRO A 78 6.46 -9.35 -9.66
N GLU A 79 5.49 -10.27 -9.63
CA GLU A 79 5.12 -11.08 -8.47
C GLU A 79 6.32 -11.72 -7.74
N SER A 80 7.22 -12.39 -8.47
CA SER A 80 8.41 -13.03 -7.89
C SER A 80 9.32 -12.03 -7.16
N THR A 81 9.45 -10.82 -7.70
CA THR A 81 10.31 -9.77 -7.14
C THR A 81 9.64 -9.06 -5.98
N ALA A 82 8.32 -8.88 -6.04
CA ALA A 82 7.53 -8.36 -4.93
C ALA A 82 7.58 -9.30 -3.72
N ILE A 83 7.37 -10.61 -3.93
CA ILE A 83 7.47 -11.63 -2.86
C ILE A 83 8.90 -11.67 -2.30
N PHE A 84 9.92 -11.65 -3.16
CA PHE A 84 11.32 -11.60 -2.71
C PHE A 84 11.61 -10.36 -1.85
N THR A 85 11.12 -9.19 -2.29
CA THR A 85 11.33 -7.92 -1.57
C THR A 85 10.60 -7.92 -0.23
N LYS A 86 9.39 -8.48 -0.17
CA LYS A 86 8.62 -8.63 1.06
C LYS A 86 9.32 -9.53 2.07
N ASN A 87 9.86 -10.66 1.59
CA ASN A 87 10.51 -11.65 2.44
C ASN A 87 11.93 -11.24 2.88
N LYS A 88 12.63 -10.40 2.10
CA LYS A 88 14.02 -9.98 2.35
C LYS A 88 14.22 -8.45 2.17
N PRO A 89 13.53 -7.60 2.93
CA PRO A 89 13.55 -6.14 2.74
C PRO A 89 14.94 -5.55 3.00
N THR A 90 15.70 -6.11 3.95
CA THR A 90 17.07 -5.68 4.28
C THR A 90 18.04 -5.93 3.14
N LEU A 91 17.95 -7.10 2.49
CA LEU A 91 18.79 -7.46 1.35
C LEU A 91 18.50 -6.57 0.13
N VAL A 92 17.22 -6.32 -0.17
CA VAL A 92 16.85 -5.42 -1.27
C VAL A 92 17.33 -4.00 -1.00
N THR A 93 17.17 -3.51 0.23
CA THR A 93 17.68 -2.18 0.62
C THR A 93 19.20 -2.10 0.46
N LEU A 94 19.94 -3.15 0.81
CA LEU A 94 21.38 -3.22 0.61
C LEU A 94 21.75 -3.17 -0.87
N ILE A 95 21.09 -3.98 -1.72
CA ILE A 95 21.33 -3.99 -3.17
C ILE A 95 21.08 -2.60 -3.76
N VAL A 96 19.93 -1.99 -3.44
CA VAL A 96 19.58 -0.64 -3.90
C VAL A 96 20.61 0.39 -3.41
N THR A 97 21.09 0.29 -2.17
CA THR A 97 22.10 1.20 -1.62
C THR A 97 23.45 1.06 -2.34
N VAL A 98 23.85 -0.16 -2.72
CA VAL A 98 25.06 -0.40 -3.51
C VAL A 98 24.95 0.28 -4.87
N PHE A 99 23.85 0.06 -5.62
CA PHE A 99 23.62 0.74 -6.90
C PHE A 99 23.57 2.27 -6.74
N SER A 100 22.90 2.76 -5.70
CA SER A 100 22.83 4.18 -5.37
C SER A 100 24.20 4.78 -5.08
N THR A 101 25.08 4.03 -4.42
CA THR A 101 26.47 4.43 -4.14
C THR A 101 27.28 4.48 -5.43
N ILE A 102 27.12 3.51 -6.34
CA ILE A 102 27.79 3.52 -7.66
C ILE A 102 27.37 4.76 -8.47
N LEU A 103 26.07 5.09 -8.50
CA LEU A 103 25.56 6.29 -9.19
C LEU A 103 26.10 7.57 -8.56
N ALA A 104 26.11 7.66 -7.22
CA ALA A 104 26.66 8.80 -6.48
C ALA A 104 28.18 8.96 -6.71
N LEU A 105 28.95 7.86 -6.68
CA LEU A 105 30.39 7.88 -6.97
C LEU A 105 30.66 8.30 -8.41
N THR A 106 29.87 7.82 -9.37
CA THR A 106 29.97 8.20 -10.78
C THR A 106 29.68 9.69 -10.97
N SER A 107 28.58 10.20 -10.42
CA SER A 107 28.24 11.63 -10.46
C SER A 107 29.32 12.49 -9.79
N GLY A 108 29.80 12.07 -8.61
CA GLY A 108 30.86 12.75 -7.87
C GLY A 108 32.22 12.75 -8.61
N TYR A 109 32.55 11.65 -9.31
CA TYR A 109 33.75 11.57 -10.14
C TYR A 109 33.67 12.53 -11.33
N LEU A 110 32.53 12.55 -12.05
CA LEU A 110 32.30 13.48 -13.14
C LEU A 110 32.34 14.94 -12.66
N TYR A 111 31.79 15.23 -11.48
CA TYR A 111 31.87 16.55 -10.85
C TYR A 111 33.31 16.97 -10.53
N ALA A 112 34.10 16.09 -9.92
CA ALA A 112 35.50 16.36 -9.64
C ALA A 112 36.32 16.60 -10.93
N ARG A 113 36.05 15.80 -11.98
CA ARG A 113 36.66 16.00 -13.31
C ARG A 113 36.21 17.30 -13.97
N ALA A 114 34.95 17.72 -13.80
CA ALA A 114 34.45 19.01 -14.28
C ALA A 114 35.25 20.18 -13.68
N ILE A 115 35.50 20.16 -12.37
CA ILE A 115 36.28 21.19 -11.68
C ILE A 115 37.73 21.19 -12.19
N ARG A 116 38.38 20.02 -12.29
CA ARG A 116 39.76 19.92 -12.79
C ARG A 116 39.90 20.42 -14.22
N TYR A 117 38.95 20.07 -15.09
CA TYR A 117 38.90 20.56 -16.46
C TYR A 117 38.72 22.08 -16.52
N ALA A 118 37.83 22.64 -15.70
CA ALA A 118 37.66 24.09 -15.61
C ALA A 118 38.90 24.80 -15.10
N LEU A 119 39.61 24.21 -14.14
CA LEU A 119 40.87 24.73 -13.62
C LEU A 119 41.98 24.71 -14.67
N SER A 120 42.16 23.60 -15.39
CA SER A 120 43.21 23.50 -16.43
C SER A 120 42.99 24.54 -17.53
N LEU A 121 41.73 24.77 -17.93
CA LEU A 121 41.36 25.84 -18.84
C LEU A 121 41.61 27.25 -18.26
N SER A 122 41.30 27.44 -16.99
CA SER A 122 41.40 28.75 -16.34
C SER A 122 42.84 29.15 -16.00
N LEU A 123 43.77 28.19 -15.92
CA LEU A 123 45.21 28.44 -15.73
C LEU A 123 45.90 29.10 -16.93
N SER A 124 45.20 29.21 -18.07
CA SER A 124 45.59 30.11 -19.14
C SER A 124 45.60 31.58 -18.71
N GLU A 125 44.86 31.92 -17.65
CA GLU A 125 44.84 33.22 -16.98
C GLU A 125 45.54 33.17 -15.62
N PRO A 126 46.03 34.31 -15.13
CA PRO A 126 46.61 34.41 -13.80
C PRO A 126 45.52 34.18 -12.73
N LEU A 127 45.51 32.98 -12.14
CA LEU A 127 44.62 32.58 -11.05
C LEU A 127 45.33 32.69 -9.71
N SER A 128 44.63 33.14 -8.66
CA SER A 128 45.22 33.10 -7.32
C SER A 128 45.47 31.65 -6.89
N LEU A 129 46.62 31.39 -6.26
CA LEU A 129 46.97 30.07 -5.72
C LEU A 129 45.89 29.57 -4.75
N PHE A 130 45.29 30.49 -3.99
CA PHE A 130 44.14 30.20 -3.15
C PHE A 130 42.97 29.61 -3.93
N THR A 131 42.59 30.17 -5.09
CA THR A 131 41.47 29.68 -5.91
C THR A 131 41.73 28.26 -6.38
N ILE A 132 42.94 28.00 -6.89
CA ILE A 132 43.36 26.67 -7.35
C ILE A 132 43.27 25.68 -6.18
N HIS A 133 43.89 26.02 -5.05
CA HIS A 133 43.86 25.20 -3.85
C HIS A 133 42.43 24.94 -3.35
N THR A 134 41.56 25.95 -3.29
CA THR A 134 40.16 25.76 -2.89
C THR A 134 39.38 24.89 -3.86
N ALA A 135 39.56 25.08 -5.16
CA ALA A 135 38.85 24.29 -6.16
C ALA A 135 39.32 22.82 -6.16
N VAL A 136 40.63 22.59 -6.02
CA VAL A 136 41.19 21.24 -5.81
C VAL A 136 40.64 20.62 -4.52
N LYS A 137 40.54 21.39 -3.43
CA LYS A 137 39.93 20.94 -2.17
C LYS A 137 38.46 20.57 -2.31
N ILE A 138 37.68 21.33 -3.07
CA ILE A 138 36.27 21.00 -3.37
C ILE A 138 36.20 19.71 -4.21
N ALA A 139 37.05 19.59 -5.23
CA ALA A 139 37.10 18.40 -6.08
C ALA A 139 37.53 17.13 -5.32
N SER A 140 38.35 17.27 -4.27
CA SER A 140 38.75 16.18 -3.38
C SER A 140 37.79 15.93 -2.22
N LYS A 141 36.63 16.61 -2.17
CA LYS A 141 35.62 16.50 -1.10
C LYS A 141 36.15 16.90 0.29
N SER A 142 37.17 17.75 0.36
CA SER A 142 37.75 18.21 1.63
C SER A 142 37.11 19.51 2.13
N PRO A 143 36.82 19.65 3.44
CA PRO A 143 36.18 20.85 3.99
C PRO A 143 37.11 22.07 3.92
N ILE A 144 36.52 23.23 3.60
CA ILE A 144 37.23 24.51 3.52
C ILE A 144 36.69 25.43 4.61
N LEU A 145 37.37 25.45 5.75
CA LEU A 145 37.05 26.36 6.85
C LEU A 145 37.88 27.65 6.68
N ASN A 146 37.33 28.65 5.98
CA ASN A 146 37.96 29.97 5.87
C ASN A 146 36.93 31.09 6.05
N VAL A 147 36.85 31.60 7.28
CA VAL A 147 35.93 32.68 7.70
C VAL A 147 36.08 33.95 6.85
N ARG A 148 37.29 34.25 6.35
CA ARG A 148 37.52 35.46 5.53
C ARG A 148 36.90 35.35 4.14
N ARG A 149 36.55 34.15 3.67
CA ARG A 149 36.02 33.90 2.33
C ARG A 149 34.76 33.04 2.39
N MET A 150 33.77 33.55 3.12
CA MET A 150 32.48 32.88 3.33
C MET A 150 31.84 32.34 2.06
N LYS A 151 31.98 33.03 0.91
CA LYS A 151 31.42 32.54 -0.38
C LYS A 151 32.00 31.19 -0.81
N TRP A 152 33.31 31.01 -0.70
CA TRP A 152 33.99 29.75 -1.08
C TRP A 152 33.75 28.66 -0.05
N THR A 153 33.73 29.02 1.24
CA THR A 153 33.39 28.08 2.31
C THR A 153 31.95 27.60 2.20
N LEU A 154 30.99 28.48 1.94
CA LEU A 154 29.59 28.11 1.74
C LEU A 154 29.41 27.24 0.49
N ALA A 155 30.04 27.59 -0.64
CA ALA A 155 29.96 26.78 -1.86
C ALA A 155 30.56 25.38 -1.67
N GLY A 156 31.72 25.30 -1.00
CA GLY A 156 32.35 24.02 -0.65
C GLY A 156 31.50 23.19 0.31
N LEU A 157 30.93 23.83 1.34
CA LEU A 157 30.01 23.17 2.27
C LEU A 157 28.78 22.61 1.56
N ILE A 158 28.11 23.43 0.74
CA ILE A 158 26.94 22.99 -0.04
C ILE A 158 27.31 21.84 -0.97
N SER A 159 28.46 21.89 -1.65
CA SER A 159 28.93 20.81 -2.52
C SER A 159 29.21 19.52 -1.74
N ILE A 160 29.85 19.61 -0.57
CA ILE A 160 30.13 18.44 0.28
C ILE A 160 28.83 17.82 0.77
N VAL A 161 27.90 18.64 1.28
CA VAL A 161 26.58 18.18 1.74
C VAL A 161 25.81 17.56 0.58
N ALA A 162 25.76 18.21 -0.57
CA ALA A 162 25.09 17.67 -1.76
C ALA A 162 25.71 16.34 -2.17
N LEU A 163 27.04 16.22 -2.27
CA LEU A 163 27.72 14.97 -2.60
C LEU A 163 27.49 13.87 -1.56
N ALA A 164 27.45 14.21 -0.27
CA ALA A 164 27.19 13.26 0.81
C ALA A 164 25.74 12.75 0.77
N LEU A 165 24.78 13.61 0.41
CA LEU A 165 23.37 13.25 0.31
C LEU A 165 23.02 12.47 -0.97
N GLN A 166 23.90 12.39 -1.97
CA GLN A 166 23.59 11.72 -3.23
C GLN A 166 23.23 10.24 -3.05
N THR A 167 23.96 9.51 -2.20
CA THR A 167 23.65 8.09 -1.96
C THR A 167 22.28 7.92 -1.33
N ALA A 168 21.94 8.76 -0.34
CA ALA A 168 20.63 8.75 0.31
C ALA A 168 19.50 9.19 -0.64
N ALA A 169 19.78 10.15 -1.51
CA ALA A 169 18.88 10.60 -2.56
C ALA A 169 18.54 9.48 -3.55
N TRP A 170 19.56 8.83 -4.12
CA TRP A 170 19.37 7.71 -5.03
C TRP A 170 18.72 6.51 -4.36
N SER A 171 19.09 6.19 -3.11
CA SER A 171 18.47 5.06 -2.42
C SER A 171 17.00 5.34 -2.10
N THR A 172 16.67 6.55 -1.65
CA THR A 172 15.28 6.96 -1.41
C THR A 172 14.43 6.86 -2.66
N LEU A 173 14.98 7.25 -3.81
CA LEU A 173 14.29 7.19 -5.10
C LEU A 173 14.13 5.74 -5.60
N LEU A 174 15.18 4.92 -5.48
CA LEU A 174 15.21 3.58 -6.07
C LEU A 174 14.66 2.49 -5.16
N THR A 175 14.53 2.73 -3.85
CA THR A 175 14.01 1.72 -2.91
C THR A 175 12.51 1.54 -3.14
N PRO A 176 12.08 0.32 -3.54
CA PRO A 176 10.66 0.05 -3.69
C PRO A 176 9.97 0.03 -2.32
N ARG A 177 8.69 0.41 -2.29
CA ARG A 177 7.84 0.52 -1.09
C ARG A 177 6.54 -0.25 -1.29
N SER A 178 5.81 -0.47 -0.20
CA SER A 178 4.42 -0.93 -0.31
C SER A 178 3.57 0.13 -1.01
N ILE A 179 2.83 -0.28 -2.02
CA ILE A 179 1.94 0.54 -2.84
C ILE A 179 0.58 -0.14 -2.90
N LEU A 180 -0.48 0.67 -2.94
CA LEU A 180 -1.84 0.19 -3.19
C LEU A 180 -2.15 0.37 -4.68
N ILE A 181 -2.59 -0.70 -5.33
CA ILE A 181 -3.04 -0.66 -6.71
C ILE A 181 -4.55 -0.77 -6.68
N GLU A 182 -5.20 0.29 -7.14
CA GLU A 182 -6.65 0.35 -7.25
C GLU A 182 -7.07 -0.12 -8.65
N THR A 183 -8.13 -0.92 -8.69
CA THR A 183 -8.74 -1.43 -9.93
C THR A 183 -10.24 -1.33 -9.80
N SER A 184 -10.87 -0.71 -10.78
CA SER A 184 -12.32 -0.69 -10.92
C SER A 184 -12.86 -2.10 -11.01
N MET A 185 -13.96 -2.33 -10.30
CA MET A 185 -14.75 -3.54 -10.42
C MET A 185 -16.19 -3.19 -10.78
N THR A 186 -16.79 -4.06 -11.56
CA THR A 186 -18.17 -3.95 -12.00
C THR A 186 -18.87 -5.26 -11.75
N GLY A 187 -20.11 -5.19 -11.29
CA GLY A 187 -20.91 -6.36 -11.02
C GLY A 187 -22.39 -6.10 -11.21
N SER A 188 -23.16 -7.12 -10.91
CA SER A 188 -24.61 -7.02 -10.89
C SER A 188 -25.15 -7.83 -9.74
N GLU A 189 -26.13 -7.30 -9.05
CA GLU A 189 -26.80 -7.95 -7.93
C GLU A 189 -28.32 -7.98 -8.15
N LEU A 190 -29.05 -8.69 -7.30
CA LEU A 190 -30.51 -8.72 -7.35
C LEU A 190 -31.08 -7.35 -6.93
N ASP A 191 -32.02 -6.81 -7.70
CA ASP A 191 -32.62 -5.50 -7.44
C ASP A 191 -33.99 -5.65 -6.76
N PHE A 192 -34.02 -5.46 -5.44
CA PHE A 192 -35.26 -5.46 -4.64
C PHE A 192 -36.12 -4.22 -4.86
N SER A 193 -35.66 -3.19 -5.58
CA SER A 193 -36.53 -2.07 -5.94
C SER A 193 -37.54 -2.44 -7.04
N LYS A 194 -37.35 -3.58 -7.72
CA LYS A 194 -38.25 -4.06 -8.77
C LYS A 194 -39.45 -4.79 -8.17
N GLU A 195 -40.64 -4.35 -8.54
CA GLU A 195 -41.92 -4.96 -8.12
C GLU A 195 -41.98 -6.48 -8.41
N GLU A 196 -41.43 -6.92 -9.54
CA GLU A 196 -41.39 -8.35 -9.90
C GLU A 196 -40.53 -9.17 -8.92
N VAL A 197 -39.41 -8.61 -8.47
CA VAL A 197 -38.53 -9.24 -7.46
C VAL A 197 -39.19 -9.19 -6.10
N LEU A 198 -39.82 -8.07 -5.73
CA LEU A 198 -40.59 -7.95 -4.50
C LEU A 198 -41.71 -8.98 -4.41
N ARG A 199 -42.47 -9.17 -5.49
CA ARG A 199 -43.54 -10.18 -5.55
C ARG A 199 -43.00 -11.58 -5.38
N ALA A 200 -41.95 -11.96 -6.12
CA ALA A 200 -41.32 -13.27 -5.94
C ALA A 200 -40.80 -13.45 -4.51
N THR A 201 -40.16 -12.41 -3.96
CA THR A 201 -39.64 -12.39 -2.59
C THR A 201 -40.74 -12.59 -1.56
N ASN A 202 -41.90 -11.94 -1.74
CA ASN A 202 -43.08 -12.14 -0.89
C ASN A 202 -43.60 -13.57 -0.94
N GLU A 203 -43.57 -14.21 -2.12
CA GLU A 203 -43.98 -15.62 -2.28
C GLU A 203 -43.00 -16.58 -1.59
N ALA A 204 -41.68 -16.32 -1.60
CA ALA A 204 -40.72 -17.18 -0.89
C ALA A 204 -40.69 -16.99 0.63
N PHE A 205 -41.04 -15.79 1.11
CA PHE A 205 -41.19 -15.56 2.55
C PHE A 205 -42.47 -16.18 3.11
N ASP A 206 -43.41 -16.62 2.28
CA ASP A 206 -44.58 -17.37 2.71
C ASP A 206 -44.18 -18.85 2.94
N LEU A 207 -43.38 -19.09 3.98
CA LEU A 207 -42.85 -20.42 4.34
C LEU A 207 -43.91 -21.32 4.99
N ASP A 208 -45.11 -20.80 5.26
CA ASP A 208 -46.23 -21.48 5.93
C ASP A 208 -46.96 -22.49 5.01
N THR A 209 -46.29 -22.94 3.95
CA THR A 209 -46.81 -24.04 3.13
C THR A 209 -46.75 -25.34 3.94
N ASP A 210 -47.88 -26.05 4.01
CA ASP A 210 -48.15 -27.32 4.73
C ASP A 210 -47.12 -28.46 4.51
N GLU A 211 -46.05 -28.26 3.74
CA GLU A 211 -45.04 -29.25 3.37
C GLU A 211 -43.82 -29.34 4.32
N GLY A 212 -43.86 -28.70 5.49
CA GLY A 212 -43.07 -29.14 6.66
C GLY A 212 -41.54 -29.07 6.50
N THR A 213 -41.00 -28.08 5.80
CA THR A 213 -39.55 -27.88 5.78
C THR A 213 -39.10 -27.19 7.07
N ASP A 214 -38.22 -27.84 7.85
CA ASP A 214 -37.63 -27.35 9.10
C ASP A 214 -36.67 -26.14 8.93
N LEU A 215 -36.84 -25.35 7.87
CA LEU A 215 -36.01 -24.19 7.57
C LEU A 215 -35.95 -23.18 8.73
N PRO A 216 -37.05 -22.89 9.45
CA PRO A 216 -37.01 -22.02 10.63
C PRO A 216 -36.09 -22.53 11.74
N VAL A 217 -35.97 -23.85 11.91
CA VAL A 217 -35.10 -24.46 12.93
C VAL A 217 -33.64 -24.36 12.51
N ALA A 218 -33.33 -24.66 11.25
CA ALA A 218 -31.97 -24.62 10.71
C ALA A 218 -31.40 -23.19 10.70
N VAL A 219 -32.23 -22.21 10.38
CA VAL A 219 -31.84 -20.80 10.24
C VAL A 219 -32.05 -20.01 11.54
N GLY A 220 -32.92 -20.48 12.45
CA GLY A 220 -33.30 -19.74 13.65
C GLY A 220 -32.11 -19.39 14.56
N THR A 221 -31.15 -20.30 14.72
CA THR A 221 -29.94 -20.03 15.51
C THR A 221 -29.10 -18.91 14.89
N LEU A 222 -28.98 -18.88 13.57
CA LEU A 222 -28.22 -17.86 12.85
C LEU A 222 -28.86 -16.47 13.01
N LEU A 223 -30.19 -16.40 12.92
CA LEU A 223 -30.95 -15.14 13.07
C LEU A 223 -30.92 -14.59 14.50
N LEU A 224 -30.94 -15.47 15.50
CA LEU A 224 -30.82 -15.08 16.91
C LEU A 224 -29.41 -14.58 17.22
N ASN A 225 -28.39 -15.25 16.70
CA ASN A 225 -27.00 -14.83 16.83
C ASN A 225 -26.77 -13.49 16.14
N SER A 226 -27.35 -13.27 14.97
CA SER A 226 -27.19 -11.99 14.27
C SER A 226 -27.89 -10.83 14.96
N GLY A 227 -29.04 -11.09 15.59
CA GLY A 227 -29.66 -10.12 16.48
C GLY A 227 -28.74 -9.78 17.66
N HIS A 228 -28.08 -10.77 18.28
CA HIS A 228 -27.10 -10.54 19.34
C HIS A 228 -25.91 -9.69 18.85
N SER A 229 -25.33 -10.05 17.70
CA SER A 229 -24.18 -9.37 17.11
C SER A 229 -24.48 -7.93 16.66
N ALA A 230 -25.70 -7.65 16.19
CA ALA A 230 -26.13 -6.30 15.86
C ALA A 230 -26.23 -5.41 17.12
N VAL A 231 -26.67 -5.98 18.25
CA VAL A 231 -26.68 -5.29 19.55
C VAL A 231 -25.26 -5.02 20.03
N ASP A 232 -24.38 -6.02 19.98
CA ASP A 232 -22.97 -5.87 20.32
C ASP A 232 -22.31 -4.76 19.49
N GLY A 233 -22.50 -4.78 18.17
CA GLY A 233 -21.96 -3.75 17.27
C GLY A 233 -22.45 -2.35 17.60
N LYS A 234 -23.73 -2.23 18.00
CA LYS A 234 -24.32 -0.97 18.45
C LYS A 234 -23.66 -0.43 19.72
N PHE A 235 -23.27 -1.31 20.65
CA PHE A 235 -22.57 -0.94 21.89
C PHE A 235 -21.04 -0.90 21.73
N GLY A 236 -20.53 -0.86 20.50
CA GLY A 236 -19.11 -0.74 20.20
C GLY A 236 -18.30 -2.01 20.46
N ARG A 237 -18.97 -3.17 20.58
CA ARG A 237 -18.36 -4.49 20.69
C ARG A 237 -18.46 -5.17 19.34
N PRO A 238 -17.37 -5.29 18.56
CA PRO A 238 -17.46 -5.95 17.27
C PRO A 238 -17.72 -7.44 17.48
N SER A 239 -18.92 -7.89 17.12
CA SER A 239 -19.28 -9.31 17.10
C SER A 239 -19.28 -9.82 15.64
N PRO A 240 -18.47 -10.82 15.32
CA PRO A 240 -18.47 -11.46 14.01
C PRO A 240 -19.63 -12.46 13.88
N ASP A 241 -20.40 -12.35 12.80
CA ASP A 241 -21.38 -13.35 12.38
C ASP A 241 -20.91 -14.08 11.12
N ASP A 242 -20.81 -15.40 11.19
CA ASP A 242 -20.40 -16.21 10.06
C ASP A 242 -21.59 -16.73 9.26
N PHE A 243 -21.69 -16.32 8.00
CA PHE A 243 -22.69 -16.83 7.06
C PHE A 243 -22.06 -17.13 5.71
N ASN A 244 -22.23 -18.37 5.24
CA ASN A 244 -21.78 -18.82 3.93
C ASN A 244 -20.28 -18.60 3.62
N GLY A 245 -19.42 -18.73 4.65
CA GLY A 245 -17.98 -18.50 4.52
C GLY A 245 -17.56 -17.02 4.58
N PHE A 246 -18.49 -16.12 4.90
CA PHE A 246 -18.24 -14.70 5.13
C PHE A 246 -18.44 -14.37 6.61
N THR A 247 -17.60 -13.50 7.15
CA THR A 247 -17.75 -12.96 8.49
C THR A 247 -18.26 -11.52 8.40
N PHE A 248 -19.49 -11.28 8.83
CA PHE A 248 -20.07 -9.95 8.91
C PHE A 248 -19.77 -9.31 10.26
N VAL A 249 -19.46 -8.02 10.26
CA VAL A 249 -19.18 -7.25 11.47
C VAL A 249 -20.28 -6.21 11.66
N ASN A 250 -20.92 -6.23 12.82
CA ASN A 250 -22.00 -5.31 13.22
C ASN A 250 -23.31 -5.48 12.42
N GLY A 251 -23.57 -6.68 11.90
CA GLY A 251 -24.76 -7.00 11.10
C GLY A 251 -24.48 -7.15 9.61
N THR A 252 -25.44 -7.71 8.88
CA THR A 252 -25.29 -7.96 7.44
C THR A 252 -25.80 -6.83 6.57
N GLY A 253 -26.60 -5.91 7.12
CA GLY A 253 -27.29 -4.88 6.33
C GLY A 253 -28.22 -5.45 5.25
N GLY A 254 -28.56 -6.75 5.30
CA GLY A 254 -29.34 -7.44 4.28
C GLY A 254 -28.70 -7.50 2.89
N ILE A 255 -27.37 -7.35 2.80
CA ILE A 255 -26.67 -7.50 1.53
C ILE A 255 -26.48 -8.97 1.18
N SER A 256 -26.18 -9.25 -0.09
CA SER A 256 -25.62 -10.54 -0.51
C SER A 256 -24.13 -10.36 -0.76
N PRO A 257 -23.27 -11.24 -0.25
CA PRO A 257 -21.83 -11.12 -0.45
C PRO A 257 -21.42 -10.96 -1.92
N ALA A 258 -20.45 -10.10 -2.14
CA ALA A 258 -19.82 -9.94 -3.44
C ALA A 258 -18.80 -11.06 -3.68
N ASN A 259 -19.05 -11.84 -4.72
CA ASN A 259 -18.30 -13.04 -5.08
C ASN A 259 -17.52 -12.79 -6.36
N LEU A 260 -16.18 -12.81 -6.23
CA LEU A 260 -15.25 -12.83 -7.37
C LEU A 260 -14.98 -14.25 -7.90
N ARG A 261 -15.42 -15.27 -7.16
CA ARG A 261 -15.29 -16.70 -7.46
C ARG A 261 -16.58 -17.44 -7.15
N LEU A 262 -16.72 -18.66 -7.66
CA LEU A 262 -17.83 -19.54 -7.33
C LEU A 262 -17.69 -19.98 -5.86
N ILE A 263 -18.75 -19.85 -5.06
CA ILE A 263 -18.74 -20.22 -3.63
C ILE A 263 -19.80 -21.28 -3.38
N PRO A 264 -19.44 -22.44 -2.77
CA PRO A 264 -20.43 -23.42 -2.35
C PRO A 264 -21.43 -22.80 -1.38
N SER A 265 -22.73 -22.92 -1.67
CA SER A 265 -23.77 -22.41 -0.78
C SER A 265 -24.04 -23.41 0.36
N ILE A 266 -23.86 -22.96 1.61
CA ILE A 266 -24.27 -23.71 2.81
C ILE A 266 -25.78 -23.96 2.78
N MET A 267 -26.57 -23.03 2.21
CA MET A 267 -28.02 -23.18 2.15
C MET A 267 -28.43 -24.37 1.29
N GLY A 268 -27.70 -24.65 0.21
CA GLY A 268 -27.92 -25.86 -0.58
C GLY A 268 -27.64 -27.13 0.20
N ALA A 269 -26.61 -27.15 1.05
CA ALA A 269 -26.32 -28.29 1.91
C ALA A 269 -27.42 -28.49 2.99
N LEU A 270 -27.93 -27.40 3.58
CA LEU A 270 -29.00 -27.44 4.57
C LEU A 270 -30.31 -27.94 3.95
N LEU A 271 -30.72 -27.38 2.81
CA LEU A 271 -31.96 -27.77 2.11
C LEU A 271 -31.89 -29.19 1.53
N ASN A 272 -30.73 -29.62 1.01
CA ASN A 272 -30.57 -30.96 0.45
C ASN A 272 -30.43 -32.07 1.50
N SER A 273 -30.19 -31.74 2.78
CA SER A 273 -30.12 -32.77 3.83
C SER A 273 -31.43 -33.55 4.01
N GLN A 274 -32.54 -33.02 3.50
CA GLN A 274 -33.86 -33.66 3.56
C GLN A 274 -34.31 -34.28 2.22
N ILE A 275 -33.70 -33.92 1.09
CA ILE A 275 -34.12 -34.39 -0.24
C ILE A 275 -32.92 -35.08 -0.91
N SER A 276 -33.03 -36.38 -1.20
CA SER A 276 -32.00 -37.27 -1.76
C SER A 276 -31.58 -36.92 -3.22
N LEU A 277 -31.21 -35.68 -3.49
CA LEU A 277 -30.71 -35.16 -4.78
C LEU A 277 -29.21 -34.84 -4.66
N ALA A 278 -28.39 -35.90 -4.49
CA ALA A 278 -26.95 -35.81 -4.24
C ALA A 278 -26.09 -35.17 -5.36
N ASN A 279 -26.68 -34.66 -6.45
CA ASN A 279 -25.97 -34.18 -7.64
C ASN A 279 -26.20 -32.69 -7.99
N LEU A 280 -26.97 -31.93 -7.21
CA LEU A 280 -27.16 -30.49 -7.45
C LEU A 280 -26.21 -29.67 -6.57
N THR A 281 -25.08 -29.23 -7.14
CA THR A 281 -24.25 -28.21 -6.49
C THR A 281 -25.00 -26.88 -6.54
N HIS A 282 -25.32 -26.36 -5.36
CA HIS A 282 -25.90 -25.03 -5.20
C HIS A 282 -24.74 -24.09 -4.91
N ASP A 283 -24.37 -23.33 -5.92
CA ASP A 283 -23.22 -22.42 -5.81
C ASP A 283 -23.70 -20.99 -5.96
N LEU A 284 -23.09 -20.07 -5.22
CA LEU A 284 -23.24 -18.66 -5.49
C LEU A 284 -22.40 -18.28 -6.71
N PRO A 285 -23.03 -17.78 -7.79
CA PRO A 285 -22.32 -17.41 -9.00
C PRO A 285 -21.43 -16.18 -8.76
N VAL A 286 -20.42 -16.05 -9.61
CA VAL A 286 -19.59 -14.84 -9.69
C VAL A 286 -20.46 -13.66 -10.12
N ASN A 287 -20.71 -12.72 -9.22
CA ASN A 287 -21.52 -11.52 -9.45
C ASN A 287 -20.67 -10.26 -9.69
N PHE A 288 -19.37 -10.30 -9.41
CA PHE A 288 -18.43 -9.19 -9.66
C PHE A 288 -17.26 -9.62 -10.53
N ARG A 289 -16.79 -8.69 -11.37
CA ARG A 289 -15.61 -8.88 -12.23
C ARG A 289 -14.71 -7.65 -12.13
N LEU A 290 -13.41 -7.91 -12.11
CA LEU A 290 -12.39 -6.88 -12.22
C LEU A 290 -12.30 -6.41 -13.68
N GLU A 291 -12.30 -5.10 -13.90
CA GLU A 291 -12.18 -4.54 -15.26
C GLU A 291 -10.80 -4.86 -15.86
N LYS A 292 -9.80 -4.96 -15.00
CA LYS A 292 -8.46 -5.48 -15.32
C LYS A 292 -8.12 -6.62 -14.37
N GLN A 293 -7.81 -7.79 -14.90
CA GLN A 293 -7.35 -8.91 -14.09
C GLN A 293 -5.95 -8.59 -13.55
N ILE A 294 -5.88 -8.23 -12.27
CA ILE A 294 -4.62 -8.05 -11.56
C ILE A 294 -4.33 -9.31 -10.77
N VAL A 295 -3.19 -9.94 -11.04
CA VAL A 295 -2.68 -11.03 -10.24
C VAL A 295 -2.08 -10.41 -8.98
N SER A 296 -2.80 -10.51 -7.86
CA SER A 296 -2.24 -10.15 -6.56
C SER A 296 -1.19 -11.20 -6.18
N PRO A 297 0.07 -10.80 -5.94
CA PRO A 297 1.10 -11.73 -5.50
C PRO A 297 0.70 -12.43 -4.21
N ARG A 298 1.06 -13.71 -4.05
CA ARG A 298 0.74 -14.46 -2.83
C ARG A 298 1.29 -13.77 -1.57
N GLY A 299 0.48 -13.76 -0.52
CA GLY A 299 0.82 -13.19 0.78
C GLY A 299 0.66 -11.68 0.88
N PHE A 300 0.12 -11.00 -0.14
CA PHE A 300 -0.24 -9.59 -0.07
C PHE A 300 -1.71 -9.41 0.31
N SER A 301 -2.01 -8.34 1.05
CA SER A 301 -3.38 -8.04 1.43
C SER A 301 -4.17 -7.59 0.20
N THR A 302 -5.41 -8.07 0.10
CA THR A 302 -6.36 -7.60 -0.89
C THR A 302 -7.65 -7.24 -0.20
N ASN A 303 -8.12 -6.04 -0.48
CA ASN A 303 -9.34 -5.48 0.08
C ASN A 303 -10.14 -4.89 -1.06
N PHE A 304 -11.46 -4.81 -0.91
CA PHE A 304 -12.27 -4.11 -1.89
C PHE A 304 -13.47 -3.44 -1.27
N THR A 305 -13.92 -2.36 -1.91
CA THR A 305 -15.10 -1.60 -1.49
C THR A 305 -16.10 -1.61 -2.61
N ILE A 306 -17.34 -2.01 -2.32
CA ILE A 306 -18.43 -2.07 -3.29
C ILE A 306 -19.63 -1.33 -2.75
N THR A 307 -20.34 -0.63 -3.62
CA THR A 307 -21.67 -0.12 -3.29
C THR A 307 -22.71 -1.19 -3.62
N GLN A 308 -23.44 -1.66 -2.60
CA GLN A 308 -24.44 -2.72 -2.72
C GLN A 308 -25.79 -2.27 -2.19
N GLN A 309 -26.85 -2.91 -2.68
CA GLN A 309 -28.19 -2.79 -2.14
C GLN A 309 -28.36 -3.78 -0.98
N GLY A 310 -28.67 -3.22 0.18
CA GLY A 310 -29.04 -3.93 1.39
C GLY A 310 -30.54 -3.89 1.65
N MET A 311 -30.96 -4.69 2.61
CA MET A 311 -32.32 -4.74 3.14
C MET A 311 -32.24 -4.70 4.66
N THR A 312 -32.70 -3.61 5.25
CA THR A 312 -32.73 -3.44 6.70
C THR A 312 -34.16 -3.15 7.14
N ALA A 313 -34.36 -2.94 8.42
CA ALA A 313 -35.62 -2.47 8.95
C ALA A 313 -35.40 -1.33 9.93
N GLU A 314 -36.26 -0.31 9.83
CA GLU A 314 -36.44 0.64 10.91
C GLU A 314 -37.32 -0.04 11.96
N VAL A 315 -36.71 -0.39 13.09
CA VAL A 315 -37.42 -0.96 14.23
C VAL A 315 -37.59 0.12 15.28
N LYS A 316 -38.81 0.24 15.81
CA LYS A 316 -39.14 1.15 16.92
C LYS A 316 -39.82 0.36 18.02
N CYS A 317 -39.19 0.30 19.19
CA CYS A 317 -39.73 -0.41 20.34
C CYS A 317 -40.24 0.56 21.41
N GLU A 318 -41.47 0.34 21.88
CA GLU A 318 -42.10 1.10 22.94
C GLU A 318 -42.58 0.17 24.05
N GLN A 319 -42.19 0.46 25.29
CA GLN A 319 -42.74 -0.22 26.46
C GLN A 319 -44.16 0.28 26.71
N ARG A 320 -45.13 -0.60 26.56
CA ARG A 320 -46.55 -0.28 26.77
C ARG A 320 -47.20 -1.39 27.57
N ALA A 321 -47.83 -1.03 28.69
CA ALA A 321 -48.64 -1.99 29.43
C ALA A 321 -49.86 -2.36 28.57
N LEU A 322 -49.88 -3.60 28.08
CA LEU A 322 -51.01 -4.12 27.33
C LEU A 322 -51.93 -4.86 28.29
N ASN A 323 -53.18 -4.42 28.30
CA ASN A 323 -54.26 -5.05 29.05
C ASN A 323 -55.30 -5.51 28.02
N GLY A 324 -56.28 -6.32 28.44
CA GLY A 324 -57.41 -6.73 27.58
C GLY A 324 -58.29 -5.57 27.04
N THR A 325 -57.92 -4.31 27.31
CA THR A 325 -58.61 -3.10 26.86
C THR A 325 -57.75 -2.21 25.96
N THR A 326 -56.47 -2.55 25.74
CA THR A 326 -55.60 -1.81 24.80
C THR A 326 -55.72 -2.39 23.40
N THR A 327 -55.38 -1.62 22.37
CA THR A 327 -55.26 -2.13 21.00
C THR A 327 -53.84 -1.84 20.51
N PRO A 328 -53.00 -2.87 20.26
CA PRO A 328 -53.30 -4.30 20.44
C PRO A 328 -53.46 -4.71 21.92
N ALA A 329 -54.22 -5.78 22.18
CA ALA A 329 -54.27 -6.44 23.49
C ALA A 329 -53.40 -7.70 23.48
N PHE A 330 -52.74 -7.97 24.60
CA PHE A 330 -51.91 -9.16 24.79
C PHE A 330 -52.36 -9.86 26.08
N ILE A 331 -52.97 -11.03 25.94
CA ILE A 331 -53.54 -11.77 27.07
C ILE A 331 -52.89 -13.14 27.14
N VAL A 332 -52.10 -13.36 28.18
CA VAL A 332 -51.64 -14.70 28.57
C VAL A 332 -52.75 -15.32 29.41
N GLU A 333 -53.56 -16.19 28.81
CA GLU A 333 -54.85 -16.63 29.37
C GLU A 333 -54.72 -17.45 30.65
N SER A 334 -53.58 -18.13 30.86
CA SER A 334 -53.10 -18.70 32.14
C SER A 334 -52.09 -19.82 31.88
N PRO A 335 -51.07 -20.01 32.75
CA PRO A 335 -50.22 -21.21 32.82
C PRO A 335 -50.85 -22.39 33.59
N LEU A 336 -52.08 -22.25 34.10
CA LEU A 336 -52.79 -23.23 34.92
C LEU A 336 -53.89 -23.94 34.11
N GLY A 337 -53.60 -25.14 33.63
CA GLY A 337 -54.63 -25.92 32.95
C GLY A 337 -54.31 -27.38 32.60
N SER A 338 -53.04 -27.80 32.61
CA SER A 338 -52.65 -29.22 32.65
C SER A 338 -51.13 -29.29 32.76
N GLU A 339 -50.61 -29.76 33.90
CA GLU A 339 -49.23 -30.20 33.92
C GLU A 339 -49.17 -31.51 33.13
N ILE A 340 -48.44 -31.50 32.03
CA ILE A 340 -48.16 -32.71 31.26
C ILE A 340 -46.90 -33.30 31.88
N ALA A 341 -47.07 -34.35 32.68
CA ALA A 341 -45.95 -35.12 33.20
C ALA A 341 -45.43 -36.03 32.09
N ILE A 342 -44.26 -35.70 31.52
CA ILE A 342 -43.57 -36.53 30.53
C ILE A 342 -42.35 -37.13 31.23
N GLY A 343 -42.32 -38.45 31.38
CA GLY A 343 -41.20 -39.12 32.05
C GLY A 343 -41.28 -40.63 31.93
N THR A 344 -40.12 -41.26 31.82
CA THR A 344 -39.91 -42.70 32.03
C THR A 344 -39.66 -42.96 33.53
N ALA A 345 -40.06 -44.13 34.02
CA ALA A 345 -40.09 -44.46 35.45
C ALA A 345 -38.84 -44.00 36.23
N GLY A 346 -38.97 -42.92 37.01
CA GLY A 346 -37.92 -42.39 37.90
C GLY A 346 -37.61 -40.89 37.72
N ASP A 347 -37.86 -40.30 36.55
CA ASP A 347 -37.62 -38.87 36.30
C ASP A 347 -38.84 -38.25 35.60
N THR A 348 -39.71 -37.62 36.39
CA THR A 348 -40.94 -37.00 35.86
C THR A 348 -40.70 -35.53 35.62
N THR A 349 -40.41 -35.16 34.38
CA THR A 349 -40.36 -33.77 33.97
C THR A 349 -41.77 -33.25 33.72
N THR A 350 -42.20 -32.26 34.50
CA THR A 350 -43.50 -31.63 34.32
C THR A 350 -43.37 -30.48 33.33
N TYR A 351 -44.21 -30.49 32.30
CA TYR A 351 -44.33 -29.42 31.32
C TYR A 351 -45.64 -28.69 31.55
N ARG A 352 -45.64 -27.39 31.29
CA ARG A 352 -46.81 -26.51 31.33
C ARG A 352 -47.02 -25.94 29.94
N GLN A 353 -48.26 -26.01 29.48
CA GLN A 353 -48.67 -25.32 28.26
C GLN A 353 -49.06 -23.88 28.63
N ALA A 354 -48.33 -22.90 28.10
CA ALA A 354 -48.76 -21.51 28.17
C ALA A 354 -49.57 -21.20 26.91
N ARG A 355 -50.83 -20.80 27.11
CA ARG A 355 -51.70 -20.32 26.04
C ARG A 355 -51.92 -18.83 26.21
N GLY A 356 -51.86 -18.11 25.10
CA GLY A 356 -52.31 -16.73 25.05
C GLY A 356 -52.99 -16.41 23.74
N ARG A 357 -53.50 -15.19 23.67
CA ARG A 357 -54.05 -14.61 22.46
C ARG A 357 -53.65 -13.15 22.35
N THR A 358 -53.42 -12.70 21.13
CA THR A 358 -53.36 -11.29 20.79
C THR A 358 -54.64 -10.85 20.12
N GLU A 359 -55.09 -9.64 20.47
CA GLU A 359 -56.25 -9.00 19.85
C GLU A 359 -55.75 -7.74 19.14
N CYS A 360 -55.64 -7.81 17.81
CA CYS A 360 -55.01 -6.75 16.99
C CYS A 360 -56.03 -5.71 16.48
N GLY A 361 -57.32 -5.91 16.74
CA GLY A 361 -58.42 -5.07 16.24
C GLY A 361 -59.78 -5.78 16.33
N ALA A 362 -60.82 -5.20 15.72
CA ALA A 362 -62.23 -5.58 15.96
C ALA A 362 -62.65 -7.02 15.57
N ALA A 363 -61.76 -7.87 15.05
CA ALA A 363 -62.04 -9.28 14.78
C ALA A 363 -60.83 -10.23 14.73
N ASP A 364 -59.58 -9.74 14.70
CA ASP A 364 -58.40 -10.62 14.54
C ASP A 364 -57.82 -11.06 15.89
N GLN A 365 -58.02 -12.35 16.18
CA GLN A 365 -57.41 -13.04 17.30
C GLN A 365 -56.37 -14.05 16.81
N HIS A 366 -55.12 -13.88 17.23
CA HIS A 366 -54.07 -14.86 16.95
C HIS A 366 -53.70 -15.61 18.25
N PRO A 367 -54.09 -16.90 18.37
CA PRO A 367 -53.68 -17.70 19.51
C PRO A 367 -52.21 -18.10 19.38
N PHE A 368 -51.49 -18.13 20.50
CA PHE A 368 -50.16 -18.72 20.57
C PHE A 368 -50.08 -19.75 21.70
N ILE A 369 -49.23 -20.75 21.50
CA ILE A 369 -49.08 -21.90 22.40
C ILE A 369 -47.59 -22.20 22.56
N TYR A 370 -47.11 -22.22 23.81
CA TYR A 370 -45.75 -22.64 24.14
C TYR A 370 -45.77 -23.82 25.12
N LEU A 371 -44.84 -24.76 24.95
CA LEU A 371 -44.60 -25.85 25.88
C LEU A 371 -43.35 -25.53 26.72
N LEU A 372 -43.53 -25.38 28.03
CA LEU A 372 -42.50 -24.86 28.94
C LEU A 372 -42.25 -25.87 30.07
N ARG A 373 -41.00 -26.08 30.48
CA ARG A 373 -40.67 -26.93 31.63
C ARG A 373 -41.11 -26.20 32.89
N SER A 374 -41.82 -26.90 33.77
CA SER A 374 -42.14 -26.37 35.09
C SER A 374 -40.84 -26.17 35.87
N SER A 375 -40.51 -24.91 36.18
CA SER A 375 -39.31 -24.57 36.94
C SER A 375 -39.57 -24.73 38.45
N PRO A 376 -38.63 -25.29 39.23
CA PRO A 376 -38.72 -25.34 40.69
C PRO A 376 -38.54 -23.98 41.39
N HIS A 377 -38.49 -22.86 40.63
CA HIS A 377 -38.31 -21.51 41.17
C HIS A 377 -39.53 -21.04 42.01
N PRO A 378 -39.30 -20.20 43.05
CA PRO A 378 -40.24 -19.96 44.15
C PRO A 378 -41.56 -19.27 43.77
N LEU A 379 -41.77 -18.86 42.52
CA LEU A 379 -43.00 -18.22 42.04
C LEU A 379 -43.80 -19.07 41.06
N GLY A 380 -43.31 -20.25 40.66
CA GLY A 380 -44.01 -21.16 39.74
C GLY A 380 -44.31 -20.60 38.35
N LEU A 381 -43.72 -19.46 37.97
CA LEU A 381 -43.82 -18.88 36.64
C LEU A 381 -42.80 -19.55 35.71
N PRO A 382 -43.19 -19.94 34.48
CA PRO A 382 -42.25 -20.51 33.53
C PRO A 382 -41.30 -19.43 33.01
N ASN A 383 -40.08 -19.84 32.68
CA ASN A 383 -39.06 -18.99 32.07
C ASN A 383 -39.34 -18.88 30.57
N ALA A 384 -40.03 -17.82 30.17
CA ALA A 384 -40.43 -17.63 28.78
C ALA A 384 -40.36 -16.17 28.37
N VAL A 385 -40.13 -15.94 27.08
CA VAL A 385 -40.45 -14.67 26.44
C VAL A 385 -41.59 -14.98 25.48
N TYR A 386 -42.78 -14.51 25.83
CA TYR A 386 -43.94 -14.66 24.98
C TYR A 386 -43.88 -13.64 23.86
N ILE A 387 -44.10 -14.11 22.64
CA ILE A 387 -44.01 -13.28 21.45
C ILE A 387 -45.27 -13.51 20.62
N ALA A 388 -45.81 -12.42 20.08
CA ALA A 388 -46.89 -12.48 19.13
C ALA A 388 -46.80 -11.33 18.14
N SER A 389 -47.32 -11.56 16.94
CA SER A 389 -47.37 -10.58 15.87
C SER A 389 -48.80 -10.03 15.71
N CYS A 390 -48.90 -8.74 15.39
CA CYS A 390 -50.14 -8.05 15.03
C CYS A 390 -49.92 -7.22 13.78
N GLU A 391 -50.81 -7.36 12.79
CA GLU A 391 -50.87 -6.45 11.66
C GLU A 391 -51.55 -5.15 12.09
N ASN A 392 -50.97 -4.01 11.73
CA ASN A 392 -51.58 -2.72 12.01
C ASN A 392 -52.70 -2.44 10.98
N PRO A 393 -53.96 -2.23 11.38
CA PRO A 393 -55.05 -2.02 10.42
C PRO A 393 -54.95 -0.71 9.63
N GLY A 394 -54.12 0.24 10.06
CA GLY A 394 -53.95 1.55 9.40
C GLY A 394 -52.73 1.64 8.46
N GLU A 395 -51.75 0.77 8.61
CA GLU A 395 -50.49 0.78 7.87
C GLU A 395 -50.00 -0.65 7.67
N PRO A 396 -49.41 -1.04 6.52
CA PRO A 396 -48.92 -2.39 6.25
C PRO A 396 -47.62 -2.70 7.02
N LEU A 397 -47.65 -2.54 8.34
CA LEU A 397 -46.54 -2.72 9.28
C LEU A 397 -46.92 -3.77 10.32
N PHE A 398 -45.96 -4.60 10.71
CA PHE A 398 -46.12 -5.47 11.88
C PHE A 398 -45.68 -4.80 13.16
N GLN A 399 -46.47 -5.12 14.18
CA GLN A 399 -46.14 -4.91 15.56
C GLN A 399 -45.86 -6.27 16.20
N TYR A 400 -44.64 -6.44 16.70
CA TYR A 400 -44.25 -7.59 17.50
C TYR A 400 -44.42 -7.22 18.97
N ILE A 401 -45.18 -8.02 19.69
CA ILE A 401 -45.48 -7.84 21.09
C ILE A 401 -44.66 -8.86 21.87
N LEU A 402 -43.82 -8.39 22.79
CA LEU A 402 -42.98 -9.21 23.64
C LEU A 402 -43.37 -9.04 25.10
N GLN A 403 -43.40 -10.13 25.86
CA GLN A 403 -43.55 -10.10 27.31
C GLN A 403 -42.70 -11.19 27.96
N GLY A 404 -41.79 -10.80 28.86
CA GLY A 404 -40.98 -11.73 29.63
C GLY A 404 -41.71 -12.30 30.87
N SER A 405 -41.36 -13.54 31.23
CA SER A 405 -41.84 -14.26 32.41
C SER A 405 -40.70 -15.02 33.09
N GLY A 406 -40.82 -15.25 34.41
CA GLY A 406 -39.82 -15.96 35.20
C GLY A 406 -38.49 -15.20 35.21
N LEU A 407 -37.41 -15.86 34.77
CA LEU A 407 -36.07 -15.25 34.64
C LEU A 407 -36.05 -14.00 33.74
N TYR A 408 -37.00 -13.87 32.80
CA TYR A 408 -37.04 -12.76 31.84
C TYR A 408 -38.02 -11.66 32.26
N ALA A 409 -38.51 -11.64 33.51
CA ALA A 409 -39.46 -10.64 34.00
C ALA A 409 -38.92 -9.18 33.95
N SER A 410 -37.62 -8.99 33.73
CA SER A 410 -37.01 -7.70 33.45
C SER A 410 -37.39 -7.11 32.08
N ILE A 411 -37.96 -7.92 31.18
CA ILE A 411 -38.49 -7.52 29.88
C ILE A 411 -40.00 -7.22 30.05
N PRO A 412 -40.41 -5.96 30.33
CA PRO A 412 -41.81 -5.57 30.36
C PRO A 412 -42.47 -5.77 29.00
N THR A 413 -43.80 -5.68 28.98
CA THR A 413 -44.55 -5.70 27.73
C THR A 413 -44.07 -4.60 26.79
N THR A 414 -43.53 -5.00 25.65
CA THR A 414 -42.89 -4.11 24.67
C THR A 414 -43.47 -4.38 23.30
N ILE A 415 -43.84 -3.31 22.59
CA ILE A 415 -44.30 -3.36 21.20
C ILE A 415 -43.16 -2.86 20.32
N CYS A 416 -42.68 -3.70 19.40
CA CYS A 416 -41.70 -3.33 18.39
C CYS A 416 -42.39 -3.26 17.02
N THR A 417 -42.40 -2.07 16.42
CA THR A 417 -42.89 -1.87 15.06
C THR A 417 -41.72 -2.03 14.09
N LEU A 418 -41.85 -2.92 13.12
CA LEU A 418 -40.82 -3.20 12.11
C LEU A 418 -41.26 -2.62 10.76
N LYS A 419 -40.44 -1.74 10.20
CA LYS A 419 -40.67 -1.13 8.88
C LYS A 419 -39.51 -1.49 7.93
N PRO A 420 -39.72 -2.40 6.96
CA PRO A 420 -38.68 -2.79 6.00
C PRO A 420 -38.21 -1.61 5.14
N GLN A 421 -36.91 -1.57 4.88
CA GLN A 421 -36.25 -0.54 4.08
C GLN A 421 -35.21 -1.17 3.16
N ILE A 422 -35.16 -0.67 1.92
CA ILE A 422 -34.06 -0.92 0.99
C ILE A 422 -33.01 0.14 1.25
N THR A 423 -31.77 -0.28 1.47
CA THR A 423 -30.65 0.64 1.64
C THR A 423 -29.64 0.46 0.52
N ARG A 424 -28.89 1.52 0.24
CA ARG A 424 -27.66 1.44 -0.54
C ARG A 424 -26.50 1.64 0.42
N VAL A 425 -25.63 0.65 0.58
CA VAL A 425 -24.54 0.65 1.55
C VAL A 425 -23.20 0.52 0.84
N ASN A 426 -22.17 1.16 1.40
CA ASN A 426 -20.80 0.84 1.03
C ASN A 426 -20.31 -0.30 1.89
N VAL A 427 -19.77 -1.33 1.25
CA VAL A 427 -19.35 -2.55 1.91
C VAL A 427 -17.86 -2.70 1.73
N HIS A 428 -17.14 -2.79 2.85
CA HIS A 428 -15.70 -3.02 2.86
C HIS A 428 -15.42 -4.50 3.10
N TYR A 429 -14.78 -5.13 2.12
CA TYR A 429 -14.29 -6.49 2.19
C TYR A 429 -12.80 -6.45 2.47
N SER A 430 -12.38 -7.11 3.55
CA SER A 430 -10.97 -7.17 3.96
C SER A 430 -10.48 -8.60 4.11
N GLN A 431 -9.16 -8.77 3.98
CA GLN A 431 -8.47 -10.07 4.13
C GLN A 431 -8.88 -11.11 3.09
N PHE A 432 -9.20 -10.68 1.87
CA PHE A 432 -9.60 -11.60 0.81
C PHE A 432 -8.43 -12.52 0.43
N SER A 433 -8.59 -13.82 0.68
CA SER A 433 -7.63 -14.84 0.30
C SER A 433 -8.09 -15.57 -0.95
N THR A 434 -7.21 -15.65 -1.94
CA THR A 434 -7.45 -16.49 -3.13
C THR A 434 -7.44 -17.98 -2.78
N ASP A 435 -6.92 -18.37 -1.60
CA ASP A 435 -6.96 -19.75 -1.14
C ASP A 435 -8.36 -20.06 -0.57
N VAL A 436 -8.99 -21.11 -1.09
CA VAL A 436 -10.34 -21.57 -0.69
C VAL A 436 -10.30 -22.23 0.69
N SER A 437 -9.11 -22.57 1.17
CA SER A 437 -8.92 -23.32 2.42
C SER A 437 -8.61 -22.40 3.61
N GLY A 438 -9.66 -21.78 4.18
CA GLY A 438 -9.63 -21.38 5.60
C GLY A 438 -9.39 -19.91 5.95
N HIS A 439 -9.87 -18.96 5.14
CA HIS A 439 -10.08 -17.59 5.64
C HIS A 439 -11.49 -17.11 5.33
N LEU A 440 -12.16 -16.58 6.36
CA LEU A 440 -13.45 -15.92 6.25
C LEU A 440 -13.21 -14.49 5.76
N ASP A 441 -13.81 -14.14 4.62
CA ASP A 441 -13.74 -12.77 4.12
C ASP A 441 -14.53 -11.88 5.10
N ARG A 442 -13.86 -10.88 5.68
CA ARG A 442 -14.47 -9.98 6.65
C ARG A 442 -15.20 -8.86 5.93
N ILE A 443 -16.50 -8.75 6.20
CA ILE A 443 -17.43 -7.78 5.63
C ILE A 443 -17.77 -6.75 6.71
N GLU A 444 -17.49 -5.50 6.41
CA GLU A 444 -17.92 -4.35 7.21
C GLU A 444 -18.93 -3.55 6.39
N VAL A 445 -20.16 -3.49 6.89
CA VAL A 445 -21.24 -2.71 6.29
C VAL A 445 -21.17 -1.29 6.86
N MET A 446 -20.89 -0.32 6.00
CA MET A 446 -20.87 1.09 6.38
C MET A 446 -22.30 1.65 6.45
N ASP A 447 -22.43 2.84 7.02
CA ASP A 447 -23.70 3.55 7.11
C ASP A 447 -24.41 3.66 5.73
N PRO A 448 -25.76 3.58 5.73
CA PRO A 448 -26.53 3.64 4.49
C PRO A 448 -26.37 5.00 3.81
N LEU A 449 -26.06 4.97 2.50
CA LEU A 449 -25.98 6.11 1.61
C LEU A 449 -27.36 6.61 1.20
N GLU A 450 -28.28 5.68 0.97
CA GLU A 450 -29.66 5.93 0.56
C GLU A 450 -30.56 4.96 1.31
N VAL A 451 -31.75 5.43 1.73
CA VAL A 451 -32.78 4.64 2.40
C VAL A 451 -34.08 4.87 1.65
N THR A 452 -34.74 3.78 1.25
CA THR A 452 -36.04 3.82 0.58
C THR A 452 -36.98 2.84 1.28
N ASP A 453 -38.17 3.32 1.63
CA ASP A 453 -39.19 2.45 2.23
C ASP A 453 -39.58 1.33 1.28
N MET A 454 -39.73 0.13 1.82
CA MET A 454 -40.08 -1.06 1.07
C MET A 454 -41.43 -1.60 1.54
N SER A 455 -42.33 -1.87 0.60
CA SER A 455 -43.58 -2.58 0.89
C SER A 455 -43.36 -4.08 0.76
N LEU A 456 -43.01 -4.76 1.85
CA LEU A 456 -43.06 -6.21 1.91
C LEU A 456 -44.49 -6.64 2.29
N ASN A 457 -45.01 -7.70 1.66
CA ASN A 457 -46.33 -8.24 1.99
C ASN A 457 -46.39 -8.54 3.49
N PRO A 458 -47.48 -8.18 4.17
CA PRO A 458 -47.56 -8.47 5.58
C PRO A 458 -47.29 -9.95 5.95
N THR A 459 -47.89 -10.90 5.25
CA THR A 459 -47.66 -12.34 5.50
C THR A 459 -46.18 -12.74 5.46
N ALA A 460 -45.43 -12.17 4.50
CA ALA A 460 -44.00 -12.41 4.33
C ALA A 460 -43.15 -11.86 5.50
N GLN A 461 -43.46 -10.64 5.97
CA GLN A 461 -42.78 -10.07 7.14
C GLN A 461 -43.06 -10.90 8.40
N LYS A 462 -44.30 -11.38 8.53
CA LYS A 462 -44.72 -12.23 9.64
C LYS A 462 -43.90 -13.52 9.68
N SER A 463 -43.98 -14.37 8.66
CA SER A 463 -43.32 -15.69 8.69
C SER A 463 -41.80 -15.59 8.94
N LEU A 464 -41.13 -14.62 8.31
CA LEU A 464 -39.68 -14.46 8.44
C LEU A 464 -39.18 -14.27 9.88
N ILE A 465 -39.96 -13.56 10.68
CA ILE A 465 -39.59 -13.17 12.03
C ILE A 465 -40.33 -14.04 13.05
N ASP A 466 -41.62 -14.29 12.87
CA ASP A 466 -42.47 -15.02 13.83
C ASP A 466 -41.98 -16.47 14.02
N ASP A 467 -41.65 -17.18 12.95
CA ASP A 467 -41.21 -18.59 13.03
C ASP A 467 -39.89 -18.73 13.82
N VAL A 468 -39.03 -17.73 13.70
CA VAL A 468 -37.71 -17.67 14.31
C VAL A 468 -37.80 -17.26 15.76
N LEU A 469 -38.64 -16.28 16.04
CA LEU A 469 -38.95 -15.84 17.39
C LEU A 469 -39.66 -16.95 18.19
N ILE A 470 -40.56 -17.70 17.56
CA ILE A 470 -41.21 -18.86 18.18
C ILE A 470 -40.16 -19.95 18.43
N ALA A 471 -39.27 -20.23 17.46
CA ALA A 471 -38.18 -21.20 17.62
C ALA A 471 -37.16 -20.79 18.71
N SER A 472 -37.10 -19.50 19.10
CA SER A 472 -36.23 -19.03 20.18
C SER A 472 -36.63 -19.55 21.57
N GLN A 473 -37.88 -19.96 21.73
CA GLN A 473 -38.39 -20.50 22.98
C GLN A 473 -38.04 -21.99 23.10
N LEU A 474 -37.03 -22.30 23.91
CA LEU A 474 -36.75 -23.66 24.34
C LEU A 474 -37.61 -24.01 25.56
N THR A 475 -37.61 -25.29 25.92
CA THR A 475 -38.40 -25.78 27.05
C THR A 475 -38.07 -25.07 28.38
N GLU A 476 -36.81 -24.74 28.64
CA GLU A 476 -36.36 -24.19 29.93
C GLU A 476 -35.96 -22.72 29.90
N ARG A 477 -35.64 -22.23 28.70
CA ARG A 477 -34.98 -20.95 28.48
C ARG A 477 -35.44 -20.39 27.15
N ASN A 478 -35.32 -19.09 27.00
CA ASN A 478 -35.54 -18.40 25.75
C ASN A 478 -34.20 -17.80 25.31
N THR A 479 -33.75 -18.11 24.09
CA THR A 479 -32.44 -17.64 23.58
C THR A 479 -32.43 -16.12 23.36
N LEU A 480 -33.51 -15.55 22.82
CA LEU A 480 -33.71 -14.11 22.73
C LEU A 480 -33.69 -13.46 24.13
N GLY A 481 -34.43 -14.02 25.08
CA GLY A 481 -34.48 -13.55 26.46
C GLY A 481 -33.12 -13.58 27.14
N ASN A 482 -32.33 -14.66 26.93
CA ASN A 482 -30.95 -14.73 27.45
C ASN A 482 -30.07 -13.63 26.84
N SER A 483 -30.17 -13.42 25.52
CA SER A 483 -29.42 -12.38 24.81
C SER A 483 -29.77 -10.99 25.37
N VAL A 484 -31.05 -10.65 25.42
CA VAL A 484 -31.52 -9.34 25.92
C VAL A 484 -31.14 -9.12 27.38
N VAL A 485 -31.38 -10.10 28.26
CA VAL A 485 -31.03 -9.98 29.69
C VAL A 485 -29.52 -9.85 29.88
N SER A 486 -28.70 -10.54 29.08
CA SER A 486 -27.24 -10.43 29.19
C SER A 486 -26.73 -9.01 28.91
N PHE A 487 -27.35 -8.29 27.98
CA PHE A 487 -27.04 -6.88 27.73
C PHE A 487 -27.63 -5.96 28.81
N LEU A 488 -28.84 -6.24 29.29
CA LEU A 488 -29.45 -5.45 30.37
C LEU A 488 -28.65 -5.50 31.67
N ASP A 489 -27.98 -6.62 31.95
CA ASP A 489 -27.14 -6.76 33.14
C ASP A 489 -25.79 -6.02 33.01
N ASP A 490 -25.35 -5.81 31.77
CA ASP A 490 -24.06 -5.20 31.44
C ASP A 490 -24.15 -3.67 31.21
N VAL A 491 -25.32 -3.18 30.79
CA VAL A 491 -25.56 -1.74 30.59
C VAL A 491 -26.42 -1.15 31.71
N ASP A 492 -26.11 0.07 32.15
CA ASP A 492 -26.78 0.78 33.25
C ASP A 492 -28.24 1.19 32.92
N GLY A 493 -29.13 0.21 32.79
CA GLY A 493 -30.56 0.36 33.07
C GLY A 493 -31.56 0.12 31.95
N ARG A 494 -32.82 0.03 32.36
CA ARG A 494 -34.03 -0.22 31.55
C ARG A 494 -34.27 0.77 30.40
N ARG A 495 -33.56 1.91 30.36
CA ARG A 495 -33.70 2.93 29.31
C ARG A 495 -33.18 2.44 27.96
N GLU A 496 -32.32 1.43 27.97
CA GLU A 496 -31.69 0.90 26.75
C GLU A 496 -32.33 -0.40 26.26
N LEU A 497 -33.34 -0.93 26.97
CA LEU A 497 -34.06 -2.15 26.52
C LEU A 497 -34.66 -1.97 25.12
N ASN A 498 -35.25 -0.80 24.85
CA ASN A 498 -35.83 -0.53 23.54
C ASN A 498 -34.76 -0.55 22.46
N GLU A 499 -33.61 0.08 22.70
CA GLU A 499 -32.49 0.11 21.77
C GLU A 499 -31.86 -1.28 21.56
N ILE A 500 -31.76 -2.09 22.61
CA ILE A 500 -31.34 -3.50 22.53
C ILE A 500 -32.32 -4.28 21.63
N LEU A 501 -33.62 -4.19 21.88
CA LEU A 501 -34.62 -4.90 21.09
C LEU A 501 -34.66 -4.40 19.64
N GLU A 502 -34.60 -3.09 19.42
CA GLU A 502 -34.57 -2.48 18.09
C GLU A 502 -33.41 -3.01 17.25
N ASN A 503 -32.20 -3.03 17.81
CA ASN A 503 -31.03 -3.54 17.10
C ASN A 503 -31.06 -5.06 16.96
N HIS A 504 -31.61 -5.79 17.93
CA HIS A 504 -31.77 -7.24 17.83
C HIS A 504 -32.69 -7.61 16.67
N PHE A 505 -33.89 -7.02 16.63
CA PHE A 505 -34.85 -7.24 15.54
C PHE A 505 -34.32 -6.80 14.18
N ARG A 506 -33.63 -5.65 14.13
CA ARG A 506 -32.97 -5.18 12.90
C ARG A 506 -31.93 -6.19 12.41
N GLY A 507 -31.03 -6.66 13.28
CA GLY A 507 -29.98 -7.62 12.94
C GLY A 507 -30.53 -8.99 12.51
N SER A 508 -31.58 -9.47 13.17
CA SER A 508 -32.28 -10.68 12.74
C SER A 508 -32.90 -10.48 11.35
N PHE A 509 -33.63 -9.38 11.13
CA PHE A 509 -34.23 -9.08 9.82
C PHE A 509 -33.19 -8.97 8.70
N GLU A 510 -32.07 -8.28 8.95
CA GLU A 510 -30.98 -8.13 7.98
C GLU A 510 -30.42 -9.48 7.54
N VAL A 511 -30.14 -10.41 8.47
CA VAL A 511 -29.68 -11.75 8.08
C VAL A 511 -30.73 -12.54 7.33
N ALA A 512 -31.98 -12.42 7.75
CA ALA A 512 -33.10 -13.10 7.10
C ALA A 512 -33.24 -12.65 5.63
N ALA A 513 -33.10 -11.34 5.41
CA ALA A 513 -33.06 -10.76 4.08
C ALA A 513 -31.82 -11.18 3.28
N THR A 514 -30.64 -11.24 3.92
CA THR A 514 -29.41 -11.78 3.31
C THR A 514 -29.59 -13.23 2.86
N ILE A 515 -30.25 -14.07 3.66
CA ILE A 515 -30.51 -15.48 3.33
C ILE A 515 -31.40 -15.57 2.10
N VAL A 516 -32.51 -14.83 2.07
CA VAL A 516 -33.42 -14.84 0.93
C VAL A 516 -32.73 -14.31 -0.33
N ARG A 517 -32.03 -13.18 -0.24
CA ARG A 517 -31.23 -12.65 -1.35
C ARG A 517 -30.24 -13.69 -1.87
N THR A 518 -29.56 -14.38 -0.96
CA THR A 518 -28.60 -15.44 -1.28
C THR A 518 -29.28 -16.59 -2.01
N THR A 519 -30.41 -17.10 -1.54
CA THR A 519 -31.20 -18.16 -2.19
C THR A 519 -31.63 -17.78 -3.61
N TYR A 520 -32.11 -16.55 -3.81
CA TYR A 520 -32.50 -16.05 -5.14
C TYR A 520 -31.34 -15.82 -6.11
N THR A 521 -30.12 -15.67 -5.59
CA THR A 521 -28.91 -15.50 -6.41
C THR A 521 -28.21 -16.82 -6.75
N GLN A 522 -28.52 -17.92 -6.06
CA GLN A 522 -27.89 -19.22 -6.30
C GLN A 522 -28.15 -19.77 -7.70
N THR A 523 -27.18 -20.51 -8.21
CA THR A 523 -27.38 -21.32 -9.41
C THR A 523 -28.35 -22.47 -9.12
N ASN A 524 -29.12 -22.85 -10.14
CA ASN A 524 -30.06 -23.99 -10.12
C ASN A 524 -31.19 -23.86 -9.10
N ASN A 525 -31.52 -22.64 -8.66
CA ASN A 525 -32.50 -22.42 -7.60
C ASN A 525 -33.97 -22.72 -7.97
N SER A 526 -34.28 -23.24 -9.16
CA SER A 526 -35.63 -23.54 -9.71
C SER A 526 -36.69 -22.42 -9.64
N LEU A 527 -36.37 -21.27 -9.04
CA LEU A 527 -37.26 -20.13 -8.81
C LEU A 527 -37.53 -19.33 -10.08
N TYR A 528 -36.68 -19.43 -11.10
CA TYR A 528 -36.86 -18.74 -12.38
C TYR A 528 -37.26 -19.71 -13.49
N VAL A 529 -38.41 -19.45 -14.13
CA VAL A 529 -38.99 -20.25 -15.23
C VAL A 529 -38.02 -20.42 -16.42
N SER A 530 -37.07 -19.50 -16.60
CA SER A 530 -36.17 -19.44 -17.76
C SER A 530 -34.75 -20.00 -17.52
N GLY A 531 -34.48 -20.63 -16.35
CA GLY A 531 -33.22 -21.31 -16.08
C GLY A 531 -32.49 -20.85 -14.81
N SER A 532 -31.28 -21.36 -14.61
CA SER A 532 -30.49 -21.30 -13.37
C SER A 532 -29.81 -19.97 -13.07
N THR A 533 -30.15 -18.88 -13.76
CA THR A 533 -29.50 -17.57 -13.61
C THR A 533 -30.51 -16.44 -13.46
N VAL A 534 -30.23 -15.48 -12.57
CA VAL A 534 -31.05 -14.28 -12.36
C VAL A 534 -31.26 -13.53 -13.69
N PRO A 535 -32.50 -13.34 -14.18
CA PRO A 535 -32.80 -12.56 -15.39
C PRO A 535 -32.22 -11.14 -15.35
N GLU A 536 -31.75 -10.61 -16.47
CA GLU A 536 -31.15 -9.25 -16.53
C GLU A 536 -32.07 -8.15 -16.02
N ARG A 537 -33.38 -8.26 -16.27
CA ARG A 537 -34.39 -7.30 -15.76
C ARG A 537 -34.49 -7.22 -14.24
N PHE A 538 -34.01 -8.23 -13.52
CA PHE A 538 -33.99 -8.28 -12.06
C PHE A 538 -32.64 -7.84 -11.48
N ARG A 539 -31.69 -7.42 -12.32
CA ARG A 539 -30.35 -7.06 -11.89
C ARG A 539 -30.21 -5.54 -11.73
N ALA A 540 -29.57 -5.13 -10.64
CA ALA A 540 -29.01 -3.79 -10.47
C ALA A 540 -27.52 -3.85 -10.77
N PHE A 541 -27.01 -2.92 -11.59
CA PHE A 541 -25.58 -2.79 -11.84
C PHE A 541 -24.92 -2.03 -10.69
N THR A 542 -23.79 -2.57 -10.23
CA THR A 542 -23.03 -2.03 -9.12
C THR A 542 -21.56 -1.88 -9.51
N SER A 543 -20.91 -0.87 -8.95
CA SER A 543 -19.49 -0.65 -9.11
C SER A 543 -18.78 -0.64 -7.76
N GLY A 544 -17.48 -0.88 -7.82
CA GLY A 544 -16.62 -0.85 -6.65
C GLY A 544 -15.16 -0.63 -7.05
N THR A 545 -14.30 -0.64 -6.03
CA THR A 545 -12.86 -0.51 -6.17
C THR A 545 -12.18 -1.68 -5.47
N TYR A 546 -11.41 -2.44 -6.24
CA TYR A 546 -10.51 -3.48 -5.75
C TYR A 546 -9.14 -2.87 -5.44
N THR A 547 -8.66 -3.07 -4.23
CA THR A 547 -7.36 -2.57 -3.77
C THR A 547 -6.47 -3.76 -3.44
N THR A 548 -5.34 -3.86 -4.15
CA THR A 548 -4.32 -4.86 -3.88
C THR A 548 -3.05 -4.19 -3.40
N GLU A 549 -2.55 -4.65 -2.26
CA GLU A 549 -1.23 -4.26 -1.80
C GLU A 549 -0.17 -4.94 -2.67
N ASN A 550 0.84 -4.20 -3.08
CA ASN A 550 2.00 -4.75 -3.79
C ASN A 550 3.27 -3.98 -3.40
N ILE A 551 4.44 -4.47 -3.81
CA ILE A 551 5.68 -3.71 -3.69
C ILE A 551 6.02 -3.10 -5.05
N GLY A 552 6.40 -1.82 -5.04
CA GLY A 552 6.81 -1.13 -6.25
C GLY A 552 7.22 0.30 -5.96
N TRP A 553 7.06 1.16 -6.95
CA TRP A 553 7.39 2.58 -6.82
C TRP A 553 6.15 3.43 -7.00
N HIS A 554 5.82 4.17 -5.96
CA HIS A 554 4.85 5.25 -6.02
C HIS A 554 5.35 6.40 -5.15
N HIS A 555 5.73 7.49 -5.80
CA HIS A 555 6.33 8.64 -5.13
C HIS A 555 5.27 9.69 -4.84
N GLN A 556 5.13 10.07 -3.57
CA GLN A 556 4.30 11.22 -3.18
C GLN A 556 4.89 12.49 -3.78
N SER A 557 4.05 13.27 -4.46
CA SER A 557 4.45 14.49 -5.17
C SER A 557 5.12 15.54 -4.28
N ALA A 558 4.84 15.52 -2.97
CA ALA A 558 5.37 16.50 -2.02
C ALA A 558 6.82 16.24 -1.58
N THR A 559 7.19 15.00 -1.26
CA THR A 559 8.48 14.69 -0.62
C THR A 559 9.52 14.17 -1.61
N ALA A 560 9.08 13.57 -2.72
CA ALA A 560 9.97 12.94 -3.68
C ALA A 560 10.87 13.90 -4.48
N PRO A 561 10.47 15.14 -4.86
CA PRO A 561 11.39 16.09 -5.50
C PRO A 561 12.61 16.44 -4.63
N LEU A 562 12.47 16.36 -3.30
CA LEU A 562 13.56 16.65 -2.37
C LEU A 562 14.69 15.63 -2.50
N ALA A 563 14.37 14.37 -2.77
CA ALA A 563 15.37 13.34 -3.04
C ALA A 563 16.18 13.65 -4.31
N LEU A 564 15.58 14.28 -5.33
CA LEU A 564 16.28 14.65 -6.56
C LEU A 564 17.12 15.93 -6.47
N LEU A 565 16.98 16.71 -5.38
CA LEU A 565 17.63 18.01 -5.25
C LEU A 565 19.17 17.90 -5.26
N SER A 566 19.73 16.96 -4.50
CA SER A 566 21.18 16.75 -4.44
C SER A 566 21.78 16.28 -5.78
N PRO A 567 21.25 15.22 -6.43
CA PRO A 567 21.71 14.81 -7.76
C PRO A 567 21.56 15.92 -8.80
N THR A 568 20.42 16.62 -8.81
CA THR A 568 20.15 17.72 -9.76
C THR A 568 21.14 18.86 -9.58
N PHE A 569 21.42 19.26 -8.34
CA PHE A 569 22.38 20.31 -8.03
C PHE A 569 23.77 19.98 -8.56
N ILE A 570 24.28 18.78 -8.25
CA ILE A 570 25.63 18.37 -8.69
C ILE A 570 25.72 18.22 -10.21
N SER A 571 24.70 17.64 -10.86
CA SER A 571 24.68 17.49 -12.32
C SER A 571 24.62 18.85 -13.03
N LEU A 572 23.71 19.74 -12.64
CA LEU A 572 23.61 21.08 -13.24
C LEU A 572 24.86 21.90 -12.98
N PHE A 573 25.42 21.85 -11.77
CA PHE A 573 26.62 22.60 -11.44
C PHE A 573 27.84 22.07 -12.21
N SER A 574 27.97 20.75 -12.38
CA SER A 574 29.01 20.14 -13.24
C SER A 574 28.90 20.62 -14.69
N ILE A 575 27.69 20.58 -15.26
CA ILE A 575 27.43 21.02 -16.64
C ILE A 575 27.77 22.51 -16.77
N LEU A 576 27.30 23.35 -15.83
CA LEU A 576 27.56 24.78 -15.83
C LEU A 576 29.05 25.11 -15.74
N ILE A 577 29.81 24.40 -14.90
CA ILE A 577 31.27 24.56 -14.77
C ILE A 577 31.95 24.27 -16.13
N VAL A 578 31.62 23.16 -16.78
CA VAL A 578 32.22 22.80 -18.07
C VAL A 578 31.80 23.77 -19.18
N SER A 579 30.50 24.07 -19.31
CA SER A 579 29.96 24.95 -20.35
C SER A 579 30.54 26.37 -20.23
N THR A 580 30.58 26.95 -19.02
CA THR A 580 31.15 28.29 -18.82
C THR A 580 32.65 28.31 -19.11
N SER A 581 33.38 27.24 -18.77
CA SER A 581 34.81 27.12 -19.08
C SER A 581 35.06 27.05 -20.58
N ILE A 582 34.26 26.29 -21.34
CA ILE A 582 34.35 26.21 -22.80
C ILE A 582 34.01 27.56 -23.44
N ILE A 583 32.96 28.25 -22.99
CA ILE A 583 32.56 29.56 -23.53
C ILE A 583 33.68 30.59 -23.29
N ARG A 584 34.25 30.63 -22.08
CA ARG A 584 35.39 31.50 -21.76
C ARG A 584 36.61 31.16 -22.61
N ALA A 585 36.92 29.87 -22.75
CA ALA A 585 38.02 29.41 -23.58
C ALA A 585 37.83 29.81 -25.04
N ARG A 586 36.61 29.73 -25.58
CA ARG A 586 36.28 30.14 -26.97
C ARG A 586 36.34 31.66 -27.16
N SER A 587 35.78 32.43 -26.24
CA SER A 587 35.74 33.89 -26.31
C SER A 587 37.13 34.51 -26.43
N LYS A 588 38.14 33.92 -25.77
CA LYS A 588 39.50 34.43 -25.80
C LYS A 588 40.23 34.15 -27.10
N ASN A 589 39.99 33.01 -27.75
CA ASN A 589 40.73 32.69 -28.98
C ASN A 589 40.30 33.52 -30.18
N LYS A 590 39.09 34.11 -30.14
CA LYS A 590 38.68 35.05 -31.18
C LYS A 590 39.65 36.25 -31.28
N GLY A 591 40.45 36.52 -30.25
CA GLY A 591 41.50 37.55 -30.29
C GLY A 591 42.91 37.05 -30.64
N GLN A 592 43.12 35.73 -30.82
CA GLN A 592 44.46 35.12 -30.85
C GLN A 592 44.61 34.06 -31.97
N GLU A 593 43.89 34.24 -33.09
CA GLU A 593 43.81 33.31 -34.23
C GLU A 593 45.12 33.13 -35.04
N GLY A 594 46.22 33.79 -34.66
CA GLY A 594 47.48 33.77 -35.43
C GLY A 594 48.59 32.83 -34.93
N THR A 595 48.56 32.37 -33.68
CA THR A 595 49.66 31.60 -33.07
C THR A 595 49.17 30.21 -32.68
N GLY A 596 49.54 29.18 -33.45
CA GLY A 596 49.14 27.76 -33.28
C GLY A 596 49.62 27.07 -31.99
N GLU A 597 49.86 27.80 -30.92
CA GLU A 597 50.58 27.38 -29.72
C GLU A 597 49.68 26.75 -28.64
N ARG A 598 48.43 26.43 -28.99
CA ARG A 598 47.45 25.91 -28.03
C ARG A 598 47.64 24.42 -27.68
N ALA A 599 48.46 23.70 -28.44
CA ALA A 599 48.55 22.25 -28.36
C ALA A 599 49.31 21.72 -27.13
N GLN A 600 50.01 22.55 -26.34
CA GLN A 600 50.92 22.05 -25.31
C GLN A 600 50.40 22.08 -23.87
N LEU A 601 49.31 22.80 -23.56
CA LEU A 601 48.66 22.71 -22.24
C LEU A 601 47.79 21.45 -22.06
N GLU A 602 47.70 20.59 -23.08
CA GLU A 602 46.75 19.46 -23.17
C GLU A 602 46.91 18.38 -22.09
N TYR A 603 48.02 18.35 -21.33
CA TYR A 603 48.29 17.32 -20.32
C TYR A 603 48.39 17.81 -18.87
N PHE A 604 48.09 19.07 -18.59
CA PHE A 604 48.24 19.60 -17.22
C PHE A 604 47.01 19.28 -16.34
N ASP A 605 47.12 18.36 -15.38
CA ASP A 605 46.10 18.16 -14.32
C ASP A 605 46.46 19.03 -13.10
N PRO A 606 45.73 20.13 -12.82
CA PRO A 606 45.95 20.96 -11.64
C PRO A 606 45.64 20.24 -10.31
N GLY A 607 44.98 19.08 -10.36
CA GLY A 607 44.77 18.22 -9.21
C GLY A 607 45.95 17.30 -8.90
N ASP A 608 46.94 17.20 -9.78
CA ASP A 608 48.15 16.43 -9.56
C ASP A 608 49.32 17.34 -9.16
N MET A 609 49.81 17.13 -7.94
CA MET A 609 50.91 17.91 -7.38
C MET A 609 52.21 17.70 -8.18
N LEU A 610 52.40 16.54 -8.80
CA LEU A 610 53.55 16.28 -9.68
C LEU A 610 53.50 17.15 -10.94
N HIS A 611 52.31 17.37 -11.51
CA HIS A 611 52.16 18.26 -12.66
C HIS A 611 52.46 19.71 -12.27
N ILE A 612 51.99 20.16 -11.11
CA ILE A 612 52.30 21.49 -10.58
C ILE A 612 53.80 21.65 -10.31
N MET A 613 54.46 20.66 -9.69
CA MET A 613 55.90 20.69 -9.43
C MET A 613 56.71 20.67 -10.73
N ALA A 614 56.32 19.84 -11.70
CA ALA A 614 56.98 19.75 -13.00
C ALA A 614 56.84 21.06 -13.79
N ALA A 615 55.66 21.67 -13.79
CA ALA A 615 55.46 22.99 -14.38
C ALA A 615 56.26 24.07 -13.64
N SER A 616 56.34 24.00 -12.32
CA SER A 616 57.15 24.91 -11.50
C SER A 616 58.63 24.81 -11.82
N SER A 617 59.17 23.59 -11.88
CA SER A 617 60.59 23.35 -12.12
C SER A 617 61.00 23.67 -13.55
N ALA A 618 60.09 23.52 -14.50
CA ALA A 618 60.27 23.95 -15.88
C ALA A 618 60.21 25.48 -16.07
N GLY A 619 60.00 26.27 -15.01
CA GLY A 619 59.85 27.72 -15.09
C GLY A 619 58.58 28.16 -15.82
N ALA A 620 57.57 27.29 -15.92
CA ALA A 620 56.34 27.58 -16.64
C ALA A 620 55.40 28.55 -15.89
N PHE A 621 55.78 29.00 -14.69
CA PHE A 621 55.05 30.00 -13.93
C PHE A 621 55.67 31.39 -14.14
N LYS A 622 54.84 32.33 -14.59
CA LYS A 622 55.25 33.70 -14.93
C LYS A 622 55.89 34.46 -13.76
N ASP A 623 55.33 34.31 -12.56
CA ASP A 623 55.80 35.02 -11.38
C ASP A 623 56.56 34.04 -10.46
N PRO A 624 57.79 34.37 -10.02
CA PRO A 624 58.54 33.52 -9.09
C PRO A 624 57.78 33.43 -7.76
N PHE A 625 57.82 32.25 -7.14
CA PHE A 625 57.24 32.08 -5.80
C PHE A 625 57.98 32.99 -4.81
N PRO A 626 57.26 33.74 -3.97
CA PRO A 626 57.90 34.49 -2.89
C PRO A 626 58.62 33.52 -1.95
N VAL A 627 59.74 33.97 -1.37
CA VAL A 627 60.54 33.16 -0.43
C VAL A 627 59.64 32.67 0.70
N TYR A 628 59.56 31.35 0.88
CA TYR A 628 58.78 30.73 1.95
C TYR A 628 59.42 31.08 3.29
N ASN A 629 58.69 31.82 4.13
CA ASN A 629 59.11 32.14 5.48
C ASN A 629 58.12 31.53 6.46
N ALA A 630 58.54 30.48 7.18
CA ALA A 630 57.65 29.66 8.02
C ALA A 630 57.03 30.44 9.20
N ASP A 631 57.69 31.52 9.62
CA ASP A 631 57.28 32.34 10.77
C ASP A 631 56.30 33.47 10.41
N ASP A 632 55.98 33.65 9.12
CA ASP A 632 55.09 34.72 8.69
C ASP A 632 53.60 34.34 8.91
N ALA A 633 53.02 34.86 9.99
CA ALA A 633 51.58 34.74 10.28
C ALA A 633 50.68 35.31 9.16
N ASP A 634 51.25 36.14 8.26
CA ASP A 634 50.60 36.69 7.08
C ASP A 634 50.85 35.88 5.80
N PHE A 635 51.42 34.67 5.89
CA PHE A 635 51.60 33.76 4.74
C PHE A 635 50.29 33.55 3.95
N LEU A 636 49.15 33.44 4.63
CA LEU A 636 47.83 33.33 4.00
C LEU A 636 47.40 34.59 3.23
N LYS A 637 47.88 35.79 3.61
CA LYS A 637 47.69 37.01 2.81
C LYS A 637 48.64 37.03 1.62
N HIS A 638 49.86 36.52 1.77
CA HIS A 638 50.84 36.41 0.68
C HIS A 638 50.41 35.43 -0.40
N ALA A 639 49.95 34.22 -0.04
CA ALA A 639 49.44 33.22 -0.99
C ALA A 639 48.23 33.70 -1.82
N GLN A 640 47.52 34.74 -1.38
CA GLN A 640 46.43 35.36 -2.15
C GLN A 640 46.91 36.32 -3.23
N LYS A 641 48.09 36.93 -3.04
CA LYS A 641 48.70 37.83 -4.01
C LYS A 641 49.43 37.05 -5.11
N VAL A 642 49.91 35.84 -4.80
CA VAL A 642 50.53 34.95 -5.78
C VAL A 642 49.49 34.51 -6.80
N LYS A 643 49.65 35.01 -8.03
CA LYS A 643 48.90 34.58 -9.20
C LYS A 643 49.75 33.61 -9.99
N VAL A 644 49.15 32.51 -10.38
CA VAL A 644 49.79 31.43 -11.11
C VAL A 644 49.18 31.40 -12.50
N ARG A 645 50.02 31.44 -13.53
CA ARG A 645 49.65 31.31 -14.95
C ARG A 645 50.65 30.37 -15.61
N LEU A 646 50.17 29.44 -16.42
CA LEU A 646 51.03 28.59 -17.25
C LEU A 646 51.45 29.37 -18.51
N VAL A 647 52.76 29.46 -18.75
CA VAL A 647 53.36 30.10 -19.92
C VAL A 647 53.78 29.00 -20.92
N PRO A 648 53.52 29.15 -22.23
CA PRO A 648 54.00 28.23 -23.25
C PRO A 648 55.54 28.18 -23.27
N PRO A 649 56.16 27.01 -23.47
CA PRO A 649 57.61 26.92 -23.57
C PRO A 649 58.08 27.59 -24.88
N GLY A 650 58.71 28.76 -24.74
CA GLY A 650 59.19 29.56 -25.87
C GLY A 650 58.94 31.06 -25.72
N GLU A 651 57.98 31.45 -24.87
CA GLU A 651 57.72 32.84 -24.50
C GLU A 651 58.76 33.27 -23.44
N SER A 652 60.00 33.50 -23.89
CA SER A 652 61.06 34.03 -23.02
C SER A 652 60.73 35.48 -22.65
N ASP A 653 60.52 35.71 -21.35
CA ASP A 653 60.25 37.04 -20.81
C ASP A 653 61.45 37.96 -21.10
N ALA A 654 61.34 38.75 -22.16
CA ALA A 654 62.26 39.86 -22.47
C ALA A 654 62.22 40.99 -21.41
N SER A 655 61.54 40.79 -20.28
CA SER A 655 61.34 41.77 -19.21
C SER A 655 62.06 41.45 -17.89
N ALA A 656 62.80 40.34 -17.80
CA ALA A 656 63.61 40.03 -16.61
C ALA A 656 64.97 40.78 -16.55
N SER A 657 65.23 41.74 -17.44
CA SER A 657 66.36 42.68 -17.31
C SER A 657 65.99 43.82 -16.35
N GLY A 658 66.13 43.56 -15.05
CA GLY A 658 66.13 44.62 -14.05
C GLY A 658 67.24 45.67 -14.34
N PRO A 659 67.01 46.96 -14.04
CA PRO A 659 67.97 48.01 -14.31
C PRO A 659 69.23 47.81 -13.45
N GLY A 660 70.37 47.63 -14.12
CA GLY A 660 71.68 47.56 -13.48
C GLY A 660 72.02 48.86 -12.76
N GLY A 661 71.83 48.89 -11.45
CA GLY A 661 72.44 49.87 -10.55
C GLY A 661 73.92 49.55 -10.35
N SER A 662 74.76 50.28 -11.06
CA SER A 662 76.21 50.35 -10.87
C SER A 662 76.56 51.06 -9.56
N ASN A 663 77.38 50.43 -8.72
CA ASN A 663 78.38 50.96 -7.75
C ASN A 663 78.70 49.80 -6.77
N GLY A 664 79.90 49.41 -6.39
CA GLY A 664 81.29 49.84 -6.57
C GLY A 664 82.19 48.81 -5.83
N HIS A 665 83.49 48.86 -6.09
CA HIS A 665 84.59 48.00 -5.62
C HIS A 665 84.50 47.33 -4.23
N SER A 666 84.98 46.07 -4.10
CA SER A 666 86.37 45.74 -3.72
C SER A 666 86.60 44.22 -3.47
N SER A 667 87.66 43.69 -4.09
CA SER A 667 88.58 42.59 -3.71
C SER A 667 88.15 41.41 -2.82
N GLY A 668 88.51 40.19 -3.25
CA GLY A 668 88.95 39.14 -2.32
C GLY A 668 88.58 37.69 -2.65
N THR A 669 89.42 37.03 -3.45
CA THR A 669 89.92 35.64 -3.32
C THR A 669 89.04 34.45 -2.86
N ALA A 670 89.19 33.38 -3.65
CA ALA A 670 89.29 31.95 -3.27
C ALA A 670 88.02 31.13 -3.01
N GLY A 671 87.59 30.44 -4.08
CA GLY A 671 87.37 28.98 -4.17
C GLY A 671 86.61 28.23 -3.06
N GLN A 672 85.51 27.60 -3.45
CA GLN A 672 85.34 26.15 -3.21
C GLN A 672 84.23 25.54 -4.08
N SER A 673 84.62 24.43 -4.69
CA SER A 673 83.77 23.41 -5.29
C SER A 673 82.87 22.77 -4.23
N SER A 674 81.58 22.65 -4.50
CA SER A 674 80.72 21.69 -3.80
C SER A 674 79.74 21.03 -4.77
N LYS A 675 79.94 19.71 -4.89
CA LYS A 675 79.10 18.69 -5.53
C LYS A 675 77.62 18.78 -5.13
N PRO A 676 76.70 18.23 -5.94
CA PRO A 676 75.31 18.05 -5.54
C PRO A 676 75.20 16.91 -4.52
N LEU A 677 74.59 17.19 -3.36
CA LEU A 677 74.13 16.16 -2.43
C LEU A 677 72.79 15.61 -2.94
N GLY A 678 72.76 14.30 -3.20
CA GLY A 678 71.53 13.55 -3.35
C GLY A 678 70.78 13.49 -2.02
N LEU A 679 69.46 13.64 -2.09
CA LEU A 679 68.58 13.37 -0.95
C LEU A 679 67.93 12.00 -1.16
N VAL A 680 68.27 11.10 -0.24
CA VAL A 680 67.66 9.80 -0.02
C VAL A 680 66.25 10.02 0.52
N GLN A 681 65.26 9.37 -0.10
CA GLN A 681 63.89 9.31 0.39
C GLN A 681 63.68 7.94 1.04
N THR A 682 63.43 7.93 2.34
CA THR A 682 62.93 6.78 3.10
C THR A 682 61.59 7.13 3.74
N ALA A 683 60.69 6.13 3.71
CA ALA A 683 59.29 6.08 4.13
C ALA A 683 58.28 6.62 3.11
#